data_AF-A0A9B0TUM5-F1
#
_entry.id   AF-A0A9B0TUM5-F1
#
_cell.length_a   1.000
_cell.length_b   1.000
_cell.length_c   1.000
_cell.angle_alpha   90.00
_cell.angle_beta   90.00
_cell.angle_gamma   90.00
#
_symmetry.space_group_name_H-M   'P 1'
#
loop_
_entity.id
_entity.type
_entity.pdbx_description
1 polymer ?
#
loop_
_entity_poly.entity_id
_entity_poly.type
_entity_poly.pdbx_seq_one_letter_code
_entity_poly.pdbx_strand_id
1 'polypeptide(L)'
;MLYFHLKQITQRCFSKTCVKTSQHVGLILSRPFAFAELRKSWHSTHTLVGDKNIILMGPPGAGKTTIGRIIGQKLDCCVIDVDDDILEKTWNMSVSEKLQDVGNEQFLEEEGKAVLNFSASGSVISLTGSNPMHDASMWHLKKNGIIVYLDVPLMDIIHRLKSMKIDRIVGQNFGTPMKDLLTLRRQYYKKWYDTRVFCESGASPEEVADKVLCAVKRYQDVDSETFISTRHIWPKDCKPKNSSKFFSEAVIEGLASDGGLFVPEKEFPKLSSREWKSLVRATYIERAQILLERCIHPADIPAARLGEMIETAYGKNFACSKIAPVRHLSGNQFILELFHGPTGSFKDLSLQLMPHLFAYCIPPDCNYMVLVATSGDTGSAVLNGFSRLNNNDKKRIAVATFFPENGVSDFQKAQIIGSQKDNGWAVGVKSDFDFCQTAVKRIFKDSDFTGFLIIEYGTILSSANSINWGRLLPQVIYHASAYLDLVNQGFISFGSPVDVCIPTGNFGNILAAVYAKMMGIPIRKFICASNQNHVLTDFIKTGHYDLRERKLAQTFSPAIDILKSSNLERHLHLMANKDGQLMTKLFSQLEDQNHFQIEKILIEKLQQDFVADWCSEDDCLAAINSTYNASGYILDPHTAVAKVVADRMQDKTCPVIVSSTAHYSKFAPAIMQALKIKEINQTSSSQLYLLSSYNALPPPHGALLERTKQQEKMDYQVCTADMNVLKSHVERLIQNQFI
;
A
#
# COMPACT_ATOMS: atom_id res chain seq x y z
N MET A 1 10.25 26.63 5.06
CA MET A 1 10.82 27.12 3.77
C MET A 1 12.35 27.29 3.79
N LEU A 2 12.97 27.68 4.91
CA LEU A 2 14.44 27.89 5.01
C LEU A 2 15.29 26.60 5.05
N TYR A 3 14.76 25.50 5.61
CA TYR A 3 15.47 24.21 5.72
C TYR A 3 15.56 23.45 4.38
N PHE A 4 14.60 23.68 3.47
CA PHE A 4 14.59 23.12 2.11
C PHE A 4 15.74 23.66 1.24
N HIS A 5 16.23 24.87 1.52
CA HIS A 5 17.40 25.41 0.82
C HIS A 5 18.71 24.77 1.26
N LEU A 6 18.84 24.33 2.51
CA LEU A 6 20.05 23.67 3.02
C LEU A 6 20.26 22.26 2.43
N LYS A 7 19.16 21.54 2.13
CA LYS A 7 19.22 20.22 1.45
C LYS A 7 19.59 20.34 -0.03
N GLN A 8 19.19 21.43 -0.71
CA GLN A 8 19.62 21.73 -2.08
C GLN A 8 21.04 22.32 -2.16
N ILE A 9 21.51 23.03 -1.13
CA ILE A 9 22.87 23.61 -1.09
C ILE A 9 23.92 22.51 -0.85
N THR A 10 23.63 21.53 0.01
CA THR A 10 24.54 20.38 0.22
C THR A 10 24.68 19.49 -1.03
N GLN A 11 23.66 19.43 -1.90
CA GLN A 11 23.74 18.75 -3.20
C GLN A 11 24.35 19.60 -4.34
N ARG A 12 24.47 20.93 -4.19
CA ARG A 12 25.07 21.80 -5.20
C ARG A 12 26.55 22.11 -4.98
N CYS A 13 27.10 21.90 -3.79
CA CYS A 13 28.53 22.16 -3.52
C CYS A 13 29.52 21.13 -4.09
N PHE A 14 29.07 20.06 -4.75
CA PHE A 14 29.96 19.12 -5.46
C PHE A 14 30.02 19.30 -6.98
N SER A 15 29.48 20.38 -7.52
CA SER A 15 29.68 20.71 -8.93
C SER A 15 29.81 22.22 -9.14
N LYS A 16 30.93 22.61 -9.75
CA LYS A 16 31.31 23.96 -10.24
C LYS A 16 32.06 24.86 -9.26
N THR A 17 33.38 24.68 -9.22
CA THR A 17 34.33 25.79 -9.13
C THR A 17 35.04 25.92 -10.47
N CYS A 18 34.53 26.81 -11.32
CA CYS A 18 35.26 27.31 -12.49
C CYS A 18 34.96 28.81 -12.59
N VAL A 19 35.74 29.60 -11.85
CA VAL A 19 35.72 31.06 -11.92
C VAL A 19 36.61 31.47 -13.10
N LYS A 20 36.02 32.14 -14.09
CA LYS A 20 36.74 32.93 -15.07
C LYS A 20 37.11 34.27 -14.43
N THR A 21 38.40 34.56 -14.33
CA THR A 21 38.92 35.92 -14.20
C THR A 21 39.98 36.12 -15.28
N SER A 22 39.77 37.13 -16.13
CA SER A 22 40.74 37.63 -17.08
C SER A 22 40.96 39.11 -16.79
N GLN A 23 42.19 39.52 -16.46
CA GLN A 23 42.98 40.54 -17.16
C GLN A 23 44.22 40.98 -16.37
N HIS A 24 45.37 40.68 -17.00
CA HIS A 24 46.60 41.46 -17.18
C HIS A 24 47.58 41.88 -16.06
N VAL A 25 48.86 41.77 -16.48
CA VAL A 25 50.14 42.33 -15.99
C VAL A 25 50.72 41.61 -14.77
N GLY A 26 51.96 41.11 -14.70
CA GLY A 26 53.15 41.10 -15.55
C GLY A 26 54.35 40.74 -14.64
N LEU A 27 55.42 40.14 -15.21
CA LEU A 27 56.75 39.87 -14.61
C LEU A 27 56.79 38.70 -13.59
N ILE A 28 57.80 37.84 -13.39
CA ILE A 28 59.05 37.36 -14.05
C ILE A 28 59.63 36.33 -13.01
N LEU A 29 60.32 35.25 -13.44
CA LEU A 29 61.12 34.25 -12.65
C LEU A 29 60.31 33.16 -11.89
N SER A 30 60.64 31.86 -11.86
CA SER A 30 61.65 31.01 -12.53
C SER A 30 61.24 29.52 -12.34
N ARG A 31 61.50 28.68 -13.36
CA ARG A 31 61.38 27.18 -13.43
C ARG A 31 62.25 26.43 -12.39
N PRO A 32 62.29 25.07 -12.31
CA PRO A 32 61.58 23.98 -13.06
C PRO A 32 60.98 22.88 -12.11
N PHE A 33 60.12 21.94 -12.53
CA PHE A 33 60.49 20.70 -13.25
C PHE A 33 59.23 19.91 -13.68
N ALA A 34 59.44 19.07 -14.70
CA ALA A 34 58.47 18.45 -15.60
C ALA A 34 57.49 17.45 -14.95
N PHE A 35 56.22 17.51 -15.37
CA PHE A 35 55.28 16.39 -15.33
C PHE A 35 55.17 15.79 -16.74
N ALA A 36 55.38 14.49 -16.83
CA ALA A 36 55.19 13.69 -18.03
C ALA A 36 53.69 13.60 -18.37
N GLU A 37 53.39 13.83 -19.65
CA GLU A 37 52.08 13.63 -20.26
C GLU A 37 51.61 12.18 -20.13
N LEU A 38 50.43 11.98 -19.54
CA LEU A 38 49.66 10.75 -19.68
C LEU A 38 48.47 11.02 -20.60
N ARG A 39 48.56 10.41 -21.79
CA ARG A 39 47.55 10.40 -22.85
C ARG A 39 46.20 9.98 -22.30
N LYS A 40 45.20 10.86 -22.43
CA LYS A 40 43.78 10.52 -22.31
C LYS A 40 43.38 9.65 -23.50
N SER A 41 43.12 8.37 -23.27
CA SER A 41 42.33 7.56 -24.20
C SER A 41 40.85 7.74 -23.87
N TRP A 42 40.12 8.32 -24.82
CA TRP A 42 38.67 8.35 -24.83
C TRP A 42 38.13 6.95 -25.18
N HIS A 43 37.55 6.26 -24.19
CA HIS A 43 36.41 5.37 -24.37
C HIS A 43 35.58 5.40 -23.08
N SER A 44 34.28 5.66 -23.22
CA SER A 44 33.31 5.82 -22.14
C SER A 44 32.65 4.50 -21.76
N THR A 45 32.42 4.31 -20.47
CA THR A 45 31.16 3.75 -19.93
C THR A 45 30.96 4.32 -18.53
N HIS A 46 29.80 4.94 -18.30
CA HIS A 46 29.39 5.41 -16.98
C HIS A 46 29.34 4.22 -16.01
N THR A 47 30.10 4.27 -14.91
CA THR A 47 29.98 3.28 -13.84
C THR A 47 28.60 3.44 -13.21
N LEU A 48 27.72 2.47 -13.45
CA LEU A 48 26.34 2.42 -12.92
C LEU A 48 26.30 2.68 -11.41
N VAL A 49 27.39 2.43 -10.68
CA VAL A 49 27.44 2.43 -9.22
C VAL A 49 28.31 3.56 -8.63
N GLY A 50 29.01 4.34 -9.46
CA GLY A 50 30.02 5.29 -8.96
C GLY A 50 31.02 4.59 -8.03
N ASP A 51 31.23 5.15 -6.83
CA ASP A 51 32.11 4.59 -5.79
C ASP A 51 31.41 3.51 -4.91
N LYS A 52 30.10 3.29 -5.07
CA LYS A 52 29.39 2.29 -4.24
C LYS A 52 29.58 0.87 -4.79
N ASN A 53 29.53 -0.11 -3.90
CA ASN A 53 29.56 -1.53 -4.27
C ASN A 53 28.15 -2.06 -4.59
N ILE A 54 28.04 -3.06 -5.46
CA ILE A 54 26.85 -3.92 -5.58
C ILE A 54 27.07 -5.13 -4.69
N ILE A 55 26.24 -5.32 -3.67
CA ILE A 55 26.41 -6.40 -2.70
C ILE A 55 25.31 -7.43 -2.92
N LEU A 56 25.68 -8.63 -3.38
CA LEU A 56 24.75 -9.72 -3.64
C LEU A 56 24.54 -10.54 -2.36
N MET A 57 23.30 -10.56 -1.89
CA MET A 57 22.88 -11.27 -0.67
C MET A 57 21.81 -12.31 -1.00
N GLY A 58 21.84 -13.43 -0.29
CA GLY A 58 20.84 -14.50 -0.42
C GLY A 58 21.34 -15.82 0.14
N PRO A 59 20.46 -16.83 0.28
CA PRO A 59 20.83 -18.12 0.84
C PRO A 59 21.94 -18.82 0.03
N PRO A 60 22.66 -19.78 0.63
CA PRO A 60 23.52 -20.70 -0.13
C PRO A 60 22.75 -21.32 -1.31
N GLY A 61 23.37 -21.44 -2.48
CA GLY A 61 22.70 -21.90 -3.71
C GLY A 61 21.88 -20.83 -4.45
N ALA A 62 21.84 -19.58 -3.98
CA ALA A 62 21.12 -18.51 -4.68
C ALA A 62 21.77 -18.09 -6.01
N GLY A 63 23.05 -18.41 -6.23
CA GLY A 63 23.80 -18.05 -7.44
C GLY A 63 24.61 -16.75 -7.35
N LYS A 64 24.83 -16.24 -6.13
CA LYS A 64 25.54 -14.97 -5.85
C LYS A 64 26.85 -14.84 -6.64
N THR A 65 27.77 -15.79 -6.47
CA THR A 65 29.07 -15.83 -7.14
C THR A 65 28.96 -15.79 -8.67
N THR A 66 28.08 -16.63 -9.25
CA THR A 66 27.88 -16.70 -10.70
C THR A 66 27.33 -15.38 -11.24
N ILE A 67 26.29 -14.84 -10.60
CA ILE A 67 25.68 -13.57 -10.98
C ILE A 67 26.69 -12.42 -10.82
N GLY A 68 27.47 -12.45 -9.74
CA GLY A 68 28.51 -11.45 -9.47
C GLY A 68 29.57 -11.39 -10.56
N ARG A 69 30.05 -12.54 -11.03
CA ARG A 69 31.00 -12.63 -12.16
C ARG A 69 30.41 -12.07 -13.46
N ILE A 70 29.15 -12.38 -13.77
CA ILE A 70 28.47 -11.85 -14.97
C ILE A 70 28.31 -10.33 -14.87
N ILE A 71 27.91 -9.80 -13.72
CA ILE A 71 27.79 -8.35 -13.52
C ILE A 71 29.16 -7.68 -13.64
N GLY A 72 30.21 -8.24 -13.04
CA GLY A 72 31.57 -7.73 -13.15
C GLY A 72 32.05 -7.64 -14.60
N GLN A 73 31.76 -8.66 -15.41
CA GLN A 73 32.04 -8.64 -16.85
C GLN A 73 31.23 -7.56 -17.59
N LYS A 74 29.95 -7.40 -17.28
CA LYS A 74 29.07 -6.40 -17.92
C LYS A 74 29.44 -4.96 -17.56
N LEU A 75 29.94 -4.73 -16.36
CA LEU A 75 30.31 -3.40 -15.84
C LEU A 75 31.80 -3.09 -15.93
N ASP A 76 32.63 -4.05 -16.33
CA ASP A 76 34.08 -3.97 -16.30
C ASP A 76 34.62 -3.55 -14.92
N CYS A 77 34.17 -4.26 -13.87
CA CYS A 77 34.55 -3.95 -12.49
C CYS A 77 35.01 -5.18 -11.71
N CYS A 78 35.69 -4.92 -10.58
CA CYS A 78 36.22 -5.96 -9.71
C CYS A 78 35.08 -6.77 -9.07
N VAL A 79 35.26 -8.09 -9.01
CA VAL A 79 34.34 -9.02 -8.35
C VAL A 79 35.08 -9.64 -7.17
N ILE A 80 34.44 -9.61 -6.01
CA ILE A 80 34.97 -10.18 -4.77
C ILE A 80 33.98 -11.23 -4.28
N ASP A 81 34.40 -12.47 -4.16
CA ASP A 81 33.64 -13.50 -3.45
C ASP A 81 34.13 -13.55 -2.00
N VAL A 82 33.26 -13.33 -1.01
CA VAL A 82 33.69 -13.32 0.39
C VAL A 82 34.19 -14.70 0.81
N ASP A 83 33.59 -15.79 0.34
CA ASP A 83 34.04 -17.14 0.65
C ASP A 83 35.46 -17.36 0.09
N ASP A 84 35.63 -17.25 -1.23
CA ASP A 84 36.88 -17.61 -1.93
C ASP A 84 38.00 -16.55 -1.74
N ASP A 85 37.68 -15.25 -1.79
CA ASP A 85 38.67 -14.18 -1.87
C ASP A 85 39.08 -13.58 -0.53
N ILE A 86 38.24 -13.72 0.50
CA ILE A 86 38.48 -13.14 1.81
C ILE A 86 38.66 -14.24 2.86
N LEU A 87 37.66 -15.10 3.06
CA LEU A 87 37.65 -16.05 4.18
C LEU A 87 38.70 -17.14 4.02
N GLU A 88 38.68 -17.88 2.91
CA GLU A 88 39.61 -19.00 2.71
C GLU A 88 41.06 -18.54 2.66
N LYS A 89 41.34 -17.35 2.10
CA LYS A 89 42.68 -16.75 2.12
C LYS A 89 43.11 -16.30 3.52
N THR A 90 42.18 -15.81 4.34
CA THR A 90 42.47 -15.36 5.71
C THR A 90 42.68 -16.54 6.66
N TRP A 91 41.90 -17.61 6.51
CA TRP A 91 41.94 -18.78 7.39
C TRP A 91 42.91 -19.86 6.92
N ASN A 92 43.34 -19.82 5.65
CA ASN A 92 44.16 -20.84 5.02
C ASN A 92 43.55 -22.25 5.11
N MET A 93 42.21 -22.32 5.01
CA MET A 93 41.39 -23.54 4.98
C MET A 93 40.02 -23.22 4.37
N SER A 94 39.28 -24.25 3.97
CA SER A 94 37.95 -24.04 3.39
C SER A 94 36.92 -23.55 4.41
N VAL A 95 35.89 -22.86 3.93
CA VAL A 95 34.77 -22.39 4.78
C VAL A 95 34.09 -23.57 5.51
N SER A 96 33.98 -24.73 4.85
CA SER A 96 33.39 -25.94 5.43
C SER A 96 34.25 -26.53 6.54
N GLU A 97 35.58 -26.59 6.36
CA GLU A 97 36.51 -27.07 7.40
C GLU A 97 36.48 -26.14 8.61
N LYS A 98 36.50 -24.82 8.38
CA LYS A 98 36.42 -23.83 9.45
C LYS A 98 35.15 -23.97 10.28
N LEU A 99 33.99 -24.14 9.64
CA LEU A 99 32.71 -24.34 10.33
C LEU A 99 32.70 -25.62 11.19
N GLN A 100 33.40 -26.67 10.76
CA GLN A 100 33.54 -27.91 11.54
C GLN A 100 34.48 -27.75 12.73
N ASP A 101 35.55 -26.96 12.57
CA ASP A 101 36.57 -26.69 13.59
C ASP A 101 36.03 -25.83 14.75
N VAL A 102 35.43 -24.68 14.45
CA VAL A 102 35.05 -23.69 15.49
C VAL A 102 33.55 -23.72 15.87
N GLY A 103 32.71 -24.43 15.11
CA GLY A 103 31.27 -24.47 15.32
C GLY A 103 30.54 -23.17 14.92
N ASN A 104 29.20 -23.16 15.04
CA ASN A 104 28.33 -22.14 14.44
C ASN A 104 28.56 -20.71 14.96
N GLU A 105 28.64 -20.52 16.28
CA GLU A 105 28.70 -19.18 16.90
C GLU A 105 30.04 -18.50 16.64
N GLN A 106 31.13 -19.22 16.91
CA GLN A 106 32.47 -18.69 16.67
C GLN A 106 32.75 -18.47 15.18
N PHE A 107 32.23 -19.35 14.31
CA PHE A 107 32.30 -19.15 12.86
C PHE A 107 31.67 -17.82 12.45
N LEU A 108 30.47 -17.51 12.94
CA LEU A 108 29.76 -16.27 12.57
C LEU A 108 30.53 -15.00 13.01
N GLU A 109 31.16 -15.05 14.18
CA GLU A 109 31.97 -13.95 14.71
C GLU A 109 33.27 -13.75 13.90
N GLU A 110 33.97 -14.84 13.57
CA GLU A 110 35.19 -14.78 12.76
C GLU A 110 34.89 -14.34 11.31
N GLU A 111 33.80 -14.82 10.73
CA GLU A 111 33.28 -14.40 9.42
C GLU A 111 32.97 -12.90 9.42
N GLY A 112 32.27 -12.43 10.44
CA GLY A 112 31.93 -11.02 10.63
C GLY A 112 33.18 -10.12 10.74
N LYS A 113 34.18 -10.53 11.51
CA LYS A 113 35.47 -9.82 11.66
C LYS A 113 36.23 -9.72 10.34
N ALA A 114 36.29 -10.80 9.56
CA ALA A 114 36.95 -10.77 8.26
C ALA A 114 36.28 -9.77 7.31
N VAL A 115 34.93 -9.71 7.31
CA VAL A 115 34.17 -8.73 6.51
C VAL A 115 34.41 -7.29 6.98
N LEU A 116 34.51 -7.06 8.29
CA LEU A 116 34.80 -5.73 8.85
C LEU A 116 36.19 -5.21 8.46
N ASN A 117 37.16 -6.11 8.27
CA ASN A 117 38.56 -5.74 7.99
C ASN A 117 38.86 -5.49 6.51
N PHE A 118 37.96 -5.83 5.58
CA PHE A 118 38.16 -5.52 4.16
C PHE A 118 37.38 -4.26 3.74
N SER A 119 37.92 -3.56 2.73
CA SER A 119 37.29 -2.40 2.11
C SER A 119 37.41 -2.53 0.59
N ALA A 120 36.33 -2.23 -0.11
CA ALA A 120 36.26 -2.21 -1.57
C ALA A 120 35.39 -1.03 -2.02
N SER A 121 35.61 -0.56 -3.24
CA SER A 121 34.85 0.53 -3.86
C SER A 121 34.56 0.16 -5.32
N GLY A 122 33.39 0.57 -5.83
CA GLY A 122 32.99 0.31 -7.22
C GLY A 122 33.00 -1.17 -7.64
N SER A 123 32.89 -2.11 -6.69
CA SER A 123 33.05 -3.56 -6.91
C SER A 123 31.73 -4.31 -6.75
N VAL A 124 31.65 -5.53 -7.28
CA VAL A 124 30.56 -6.48 -7.01
C VAL A 124 31.02 -7.45 -5.93
N ILE A 125 30.31 -7.49 -4.81
CA ILE A 125 30.65 -8.32 -3.66
C ILE A 125 29.60 -9.42 -3.50
N SER A 126 30.00 -10.68 -3.56
CA SER A 126 29.15 -11.82 -3.25
C SER A 126 29.33 -12.21 -1.78
N LEU A 127 28.29 -12.00 -0.96
CA LEU A 127 28.36 -12.36 0.47
C LEU A 127 28.27 -13.87 0.67
N THR A 128 28.70 -14.33 1.84
CA THR A 128 28.38 -15.68 2.28
C THR A 128 26.87 -15.80 2.57
N GLY A 129 26.38 -17.04 2.74
CA GLY A 129 24.99 -17.24 3.18
C GLY A 129 24.72 -16.74 4.60
N SER A 130 25.75 -16.67 5.46
CA SER A 130 25.70 -16.38 6.91
C SER A 130 25.99 -14.95 7.29
N ASN A 131 26.68 -14.18 6.45
CA ASN A 131 26.98 -12.78 6.76
C ASN A 131 25.77 -11.96 7.23
N PRO A 132 24.55 -12.12 6.66
CA PRO A 132 23.38 -11.36 7.11
C PRO A 132 22.96 -11.58 8.57
N MET A 133 23.50 -12.62 9.23
CA MET A 133 23.25 -12.93 10.64
C MET A 133 24.19 -12.15 11.59
N HIS A 134 25.22 -11.46 11.07
CA HIS A 134 26.16 -10.67 11.84
C HIS A 134 25.92 -9.16 11.60
N ASP A 135 25.33 -8.48 12.59
CA ASP A 135 24.82 -7.12 12.41
C ASP A 135 25.91 -6.08 12.08
N ALA A 136 27.08 -6.14 12.73
CA ALA A 136 28.13 -5.14 12.55
C ALA A 136 28.74 -5.16 11.14
N SER A 137 28.94 -6.36 10.57
CA SER A 137 29.46 -6.50 9.20
C SER A 137 28.43 -6.03 8.17
N MET A 138 27.15 -6.31 8.39
CA MET A 138 26.09 -5.83 7.50
C MET A 138 25.93 -4.31 7.52
N TRP A 139 26.10 -3.65 8.67
CA TRP A 139 26.16 -2.18 8.75
C TRP A 139 27.35 -1.61 7.97
N HIS A 140 28.53 -2.22 8.10
CA HIS A 140 29.73 -1.83 7.34
C HIS A 140 29.51 -1.94 5.82
N LEU A 141 28.91 -3.04 5.37
CA LEU A 141 28.56 -3.28 3.98
C LEU A 141 27.52 -2.28 3.46
N LYS A 142 26.43 -2.07 4.22
CA LYS A 142 25.33 -1.16 3.86
C LYS A 142 25.80 0.30 3.74
N LYS A 143 26.82 0.70 4.50
CA LYS A 143 27.41 2.05 4.41
C LYS A 143 28.10 2.29 3.06
N ASN A 144 28.69 1.25 2.46
CA ASN A 144 29.57 1.36 1.30
C ASN A 144 29.00 0.70 0.02
N GLY A 145 27.75 0.24 0.02
CA GLY A 145 27.16 -0.40 -1.15
C GLY A 145 25.64 -0.49 -1.10
N ILE A 146 25.08 -1.05 -2.17
CA ILE A 146 23.65 -1.32 -2.35
C ILE A 146 23.46 -2.83 -2.18
N ILE A 147 22.68 -3.23 -1.18
CA ILE A 147 22.45 -4.64 -0.87
C ILE A 147 21.27 -5.15 -1.72
N VAL A 148 21.57 -6.05 -2.65
CA VAL A 148 20.61 -6.70 -3.53
C VAL A 148 20.30 -8.10 -3.01
N TYR A 149 19.04 -8.33 -2.64
CA TYR A 149 18.58 -9.65 -2.21
C TYR A 149 18.11 -10.47 -3.42
N LEU A 150 18.80 -11.58 -3.66
CA LEU A 150 18.42 -12.60 -4.64
C LEU A 150 17.36 -13.53 -4.02
N ASP A 151 16.10 -13.20 -4.26
CA ASP A 151 14.94 -13.91 -3.72
C ASP A 151 14.58 -15.11 -4.60
N VAL A 152 15.12 -16.26 -4.22
CA VAL A 152 14.96 -17.52 -4.93
C VAL A 152 13.88 -18.36 -4.24
N PRO A 153 12.98 -19.02 -4.99
CA PRO A 153 12.01 -19.96 -4.43
C PRO A 153 12.68 -21.01 -3.53
N LEU A 154 12.09 -21.27 -2.36
CA LEU A 154 12.66 -22.13 -1.33
C LEU A 154 12.98 -23.55 -1.84
N MET A 155 12.10 -24.10 -2.68
CA MET A 155 12.28 -25.45 -3.25
C MET A 155 13.45 -25.51 -4.22
N ASP A 156 13.70 -24.43 -4.98
CA ASP A 156 14.82 -24.36 -5.91
C ASP A 156 16.14 -24.30 -5.13
N ILE A 157 16.19 -23.54 -4.03
CA ILE A 157 17.34 -23.54 -3.12
C ILE A 157 17.59 -24.95 -2.56
N ILE A 158 16.57 -25.62 -2.04
CA ILE A 158 16.73 -26.98 -1.48
C ILE A 158 17.24 -27.96 -2.55
N HIS A 159 16.73 -27.88 -3.78
CA HIS A 159 17.20 -28.73 -4.88
C HIS A 159 18.66 -28.45 -5.23
N ARG A 160 19.05 -27.17 -5.34
CA ARG A 160 20.42 -26.76 -5.63
C ARG A 160 21.38 -27.22 -4.54
N LEU A 161 21.04 -27.04 -3.26
CA LEU A 161 21.88 -27.50 -2.15
C LEU A 161 22.12 -29.01 -2.18
N LYS A 162 21.08 -29.81 -2.47
CA LYS A 162 21.22 -31.26 -2.65
C LYS A 162 22.17 -31.60 -3.82
N SER A 163 22.03 -30.91 -4.95
CA SER A 163 22.90 -31.12 -6.12
C SER A 163 24.37 -30.75 -5.83
N MET A 164 24.59 -29.74 -4.98
CA MET A 164 25.90 -29.30 -4.52
C MET A 164 26.48 -30.16 -3.39
N LYS A 165 25.75 -31.19 -2.92
CA LYS A 165 26.10 -32.03 -1.77
C LYS A 165 26.35 -31.23 -0.49
N ILE A 166 25.58 -30.14 -0.30
CA ILE A 166 25.61 -29.32 0.91
C ILE A 166 24.55 -29.84 1.87
N ASP A 167 24.98 -30.62 2.86
CA ASP A 167 24.10 -31.24 3.85
C ASP A 167 24.02 -30.46 5.17
N ARG A 168 24.90 -29.47 5.36
CA ARG A 168 24.94 -28.62 6.55
C ARG A 168 25.19 -27.15 6.20
N ILE A 169 24.42 -26.24 6.81
CA ILE A 169 24.66 -24.79 6.75
C ILE A 169 24.73 -24.19 8.16
N VAL A 170 25.35 -23.01 8.31
CA VAL A 170 25.46 -22.29 9.58
C VAL A 170 24.10 -22.13 10.25
N GLY A 171 24.02 -22.46 11.54
CA GLY A 171 22.80 -22.42 12.36
C GLY A 171 21.96 -23.71 12.34
N GLN A 172 22.41 -24.75 11.64
CA GLN A 172 21.72 -26.06 11.65
C GLN A 172 22.09 -26.87 12.90
N ASN A 173 21.11 -27.02 13.80
CA ASN A 173 21.19 -27.96 14.93
C ASN A 173 20.88 -29.39 14.45
N PHE A 174 21.34 -30.40 15.20
CA PHE A 174 21.04 -31.81 14.90
C PHE A 174 19.52 -32.03 14.80
N GLY A 175 19.05 -32.52 13.66
CA GLY A 175 17.63 -32.85 13.43
C GLY A 175 16.77 -31.73 12.85
N THR A 176 17.23 -30.47 12.76
CA THR A 176 16.43 -29.40 12.15
C THR A 176 16.38 -29.55 10.62
N PRO A 177 15.18 -29.62 10.00
CA PRO A 177 15.05 -29.67 8.55
C PRO A 177 15.63 -28.42 7.87
N MET A 178 16.37 -28.60 6.77
CA MET A 178 16.95 -27.50 5.97
C MET A 178 15.91 -26.43 5.58
N LYS A 179 14.69 -26.86 5.30
CA LYS A 179 13.55 -25.98 4.97
C LYS A 179 13.25 -24.98 6.09
N ASP A 180 13.23 -25.43 7.33
CA ASP A 180 12.85 -24.62 8.48
C ASP A 180 13.96 -23.61 8.80
N LEU A 181 15.22 -24.05 8.69
CA LEU A 181 16.38 -23.18 8.83
C LEU A 181 16.42 -22.09 7.74
N LEU A 182 16.22 -22.44 6.47
CA LEU A 182 16.16 -21.45 5.39
C LEU A 182 14.99 -20.46 5.57
N THR A 183 13.87 -20.95 6.10
CA THR A 183 12.72 -20.10 6.43
C THR A 183 13.07 -19.12 7.55
N LEU A 184 13.73 -19.59 8.61
CA LEU A 184 14.24 -18.74 9.69
C LEU A 184 15.23 -17.70 9.15
N ARG A 185 16.15 -18.10 8.27
CA ARG A 185 17.19 -17.21 7.73
C ARG A 185 16.64 -16.06 6.89
N ARG A 186 15.45 -16.22 6.28
CA ARG A 186 14.79 -15.16 5.51
C ARG A 186 14.57 -13.88 6.32
N GLN A 187 14.36 -13.97 7.63
CA GLN A 187 14.19 -12.78 8.47
C GLN A 187 15.45 -11.88 8.46
N TYR A 188 16.64 -12.49 8.42
CA TYR A 188 17.90 -11.75 8.35
C TYR A 188 18.09 -11.12 6.97
N TYR A 189 17.77 -11.86 5.89
CA TYR A 189 17.81 -11.27 4.56
C TYR A 189 16.84 -10.09 4.44
N LYS A 190 15.62 -10.21 5.01
CA LYS A 190 14.62 -9.13 5.00
C LYS A 190 15.06 -7.88 5.77
N LYS A 191 15.94 -8.00 6.77
CA LYS A 191 16.43 -6.88 7.56
C LYS A 191 17.36 -5.95 6.77
N TRP A 192 18.15 -6.48 5.85
CA TRP A 192 19.32 -5.78 5.33
C TRP A 192 19.20 -5.24 3.91
N TYR A 193 18.39 -5.87 3.06
CA TYR A 193 18.32 -5.52 1.64
C TYR A 193 17.78 -4.11 1.39
N ASP A 194 18.32 -3.50 0.33
CA ASP A 194 17.89 -2.22 -0.20
C ASP A 194 16.94 -2.41 -1.38
N THR A 195 17.20 -3.46 -2.19
CA THR A 195 16.37 -3.83 -3.33
C THR A 195 16.32 -5.36 -3.51
N ARG A 196 15.22 -5.86 -4.05
CA ARG A 196 14.93 -7.29 -4.24
C ARG A 196 14.91 -7.64 -5.71
N VAL A 197 15.52 -8.77 -6.05
CA VAL A 197 15.42 -9.39 -7.38
C VAL A 197 14.82 -10.78 -7.23
N PHE A 198 13.71 -11.03 -7.93
CA PHE A 198 13.16 -12.38 -8.03
C PHE A 198 14.00 -13.21 -8.98
N CYS A 199 14.47 -14.35 -8.49
CA CYS A 199 15.18 -15.36 -9.26
C CYS A 199 14.20 -16.50 -9.53
N GLU A 200 13.32 -16.34 -10.52
CA GLU A 200 12.26 -17.32 -10.77
C GLU A 200 12.83 -18.66 -11.27
N SER A 201 12.07 -19.73 -11.04
CA SER A 201 12.43 -21.07 -11.51
C SER A 201 12.63 -21.06 -13.03
N GLY A 202 13.82 -21.46 -13.47
CA GLY A 202 14.22 -21.51 -14.88
C GLY A 202 14.77 -20.19 -15.44
N ALA A 203 14.92 -19.13 -14.65
CA ALA A 203 15.65 -17.93 -15.09
C ALA A 203 17.15 -18.24 -15.25
N SER A 204 17.76 -17.75 -16.32
CA SER A 204 19.21 -17.90 -16.53
C SER A 204 20.01 -16.96 -15.60
N PRO A 205 21.27 -17.29 -15.26
CA PRO A 205 22.13 -16.37 -14.51
C PRO A 205 22.26 -14.99 -15.17
N GLU A 206 22.28 -14.93 -16.50
CA GLU A 206 22.35 -13.70 -17.29
C GLU A 206 21.09 -12.85 -17.13
N GLU A 207 19.91 -13.47 -17.23
CA GLU A 207 18.61 -12.79 -16.99
C GLU A 207 18.54 -12.22 -15.56
N VAL A 208 19.01 -12.97 -14.57
CA VAL A 208 19.03 -12.50 -13.17
C VAL A 208 20.03 -11.35 -13.00
N ALA A 209 21.20 -11.43 -13.62
CA ALA A 209 22.18 -10.34 -13.61
C ALA A 209 21.61 -9.05 -14.22
N ASP A 210 20.86 -9.14 -15.32
CA ASP A 210 20.19 -7.97 -15.91
C ASP A 210 19.12 -7.39 -14.98
N LYS A 211 18.34 -8.24 -14.29
CA LYS A 211 17.40 -7.77 -13.28
C LYS A 211 18.08 -7.08 -12.11
N VAL A 212 19.25 -7.56 -11.66
CA VAL A 212 20.06 -6.89 -10.64
C VAL A 212 20.46 -5.49 -11.11
N LEU A 213 20.99 -5.37 -12.33
CA LEU A 213 21.37 -4.07 -12.88
C LEU A 213 20.16 -3.12 -12.99
N CYS A 214 19.00 -3.61 -13.44
CA CYS A 214 17.77 -2.83 -13.46
C CYS A 214 17.32 -2.40 -12.06
N ALA A 215 17.40 -3.28 -11.07
CA ALA A 215 17.00 -3.00 -9.69
C ALA A 215 17.94 -1.99 -9.01
N VAL A 216 19.25 -2.09 -9.26
CA VAL A 216 20.25 -1.12 -8.79
C VAL A 216 20.04 0.24 -9.46
N LYS A 217 19.82 0.25 -10.78
CA LYS A 217 19.51 1.48 -11.52
C LYS A 217 18.26 2.17 -10.97
N ARG A 218 17.18 1.41 -10.76
CA ARG A 218 15.95 1.91 -10.12
C ARG A 218 16.27 2.54 -8.77
N TYR A 219 16.96 1.80 -7.90
CA TYR A 219 17.30 2.27 -6.54
C TYR A 219 18.06 3.61 -6.53
N GLN A 220 18.90 3.85 -7.53
CA GLN A 220 19.66 5.10 -7.66
C GLN A 220 18.87 6.22 -8.32
N ASP A 221 17.89 5.89 -9.17
CA ASP A 221 17.08 6.83 -9.93
C ASP A 221 15.86 7.30 -9.10
N VAL A 222 16.15 8.01 -8.01
CA VAL A 222 15.13 8.47 -7.04
C VAL A 222 14.05 9.33 -7.68
N ASP A 223 14.41 10.17 -8.65
CA ASP A 223 13.50 11.11 -9.32
C ASP A 223 12.61 10.43 -10.38
N SER A 224 12.72 9.11 -10.54
CA SER A 224 11.99 8.36 -11.57
C SER A 224 10.58 7.96 -11.17
N GLU A 225 10.25 7.95 -9.88
CA GLU A 225 8.97 7.46 -9.36
C GLU A 225 8.22 8.58 -8.63
N THR A 226 7.53 9.38 -9.43
CA THR A 226 6.81 10.57 -9.00
C THR A 226 5.30 10.44 -9.16
N PHE A 227 4.58 11.33 -8.50
CA PHE A 227 3.15 11.50 -8.49
C PHE A 227 2.79 12.88 -9.05
N ILE A 228 1.69 12.91 -9.80
CA ILE A 228 1.07 14.14 -10.31
C ILE A 228 -0.39 14.20 -9.87
N SER A 229 -0.98 15.39 -9.90
CA SER A 229 -2.42 15.57 -9.75
C SER A 229 -3.15 15.09 -11.01
N THR A 230 -4.34 14.52 -10.86
CA THR A 230 -5.27 14.24 -11.97
C THR A 230 -5.69 15.50 -12.74
N ARG A 231 -5.50 16.69 -12.16
CA ARG A 231 -5.79 17.98 -12.79
C ARG A 231 -4.54 18.71 -13.26
N HIS A 232 -3.38 18.04 -13.21
CA HIS A 232 -2.12 18.62 -13.63
C HIS A 232 -2.13 18.94 -15.13
N ILE A 233 -1.84 20.20 -15.47
CA ILE A 233 -1.74 20.67 -16.85
C ILE A 233 -0.27 20.80 -17.22
N TRP A 234 0.16 20.06 -18.23
CA TRP A 234 1.51 20.16 -18.78
C TRP A 234 1.69 21.51 -19.51
N PRO A 235 2.65 22.36 -19.10
CA PRO A 235 2.95 23.59 -19.82
C PRO A 235 3.43 23.26 -21.23
N LYS A 236 2.91 23.96 -22.25
CA LYS A 236 3.31 23.72 -23.65
C LYS A 236 4.79 24.05 -23.94
N ASP A 237 5.44 24.90 -23.11
CA ASP A 237 6.76 25.48 -23.45
C ASP A 237 7.81 25.56 -22.31
N CYS A 238 7.65 24.87 -21.16
CA CYS A 238 8.62 24.96 -20.05
C CYS A 238 9.07 23.58 -19.52
N LYS A 239 10.39 23.43 -19.29
CA LYS A 239 10.95 22.27 -18.58
C LYS A 239 10.28 22.13 -17.21
N PRO A 240 9.81 20.92 -16.82
CA PRO A 240 9.10 20.73 -15.57
C PRO A 240 10.07 20.98 -14.41
N LYS A 241 9.80 22.02 -13.62
CA LYS A 241 10.43 22.22 -12.32
C LYS A 241 9.32 22.57 -11.33
N ASN A 242 8.98 21.61 -10.46
CA ASN A 242 8.19 21.74 -9.22
C ASN A 242 6.71 21.25 -9.18
N SER A 243 6.19 20.45 -10.11
CA SER A 243 4.83 19.88 -9.96
C SER A 243 4.78 18.41 -9.50
N SER A 244 5.85 17.65 -9.69
CA SER A 244 5.93 16.24 -9.34
C SER A 244 6.22 16.05 -7.84
N LYS A 245 5.53 15.09 -7.23
CA LYS A 245 5.64 14.75 -5.80
C LYS A 245 6.16 13.33 -5.60
N PHE A 246 6.89 13.06 -4.52
CA PHE A 246 7.26 11.68 -4.17
C PHE A 246 6.10 10.95 -3.48
N PHE A 247 6.23 9.63 -3.28
CA PHE A 247 5.19 8.84 -2.62
C PHE A 247 4.89 9.37 -1.21
N SER A 248 5.95 9.70 -0.46
CA SER A 248 5.84 10.25 0.89
C SER A 248 5.00 11.54 0.91
N GLU A 249 5.25 12.47 0.00
CA GLU A 249 4.47 13.71 -0.12
C GLU A 249 3.01 13.43 -0.51
N ALA A 250 2.76 12.53 -1.46
CA ALA A 250 1.39 12.18 -1.87
C ALA A 250 0.57 11.56 -0.73
N VAL A 251 1.22 10.80 0.18
CA VAL A 251 0.58 10.25 1.38
C VAL A 251 0.32 11.32 2.45
N ILE A 252 1.24 12.26 2.64
CA ILE A 252 1.10 13.34 3.63
C ILE A 252 0.03 14.35 3.21
N GLU A 253 0.08 14.81 1.97
CA GLU A 253 -0.83 15.84 1.44
C GLU A 253 -2.24 15.27 1.22
N GLY A 254 -2.37 14.05 0.71
CA GLY A 254 -3.63 13.35 0.49
C GLY A 254 -4.48 13.89 -0.68
N LEU A 255 -4.66 15.20 -0.76
CA LEU A 255 -5.32 15.93 -1.85
C LEU A 255 -4.32 16.92 -2.48
N ALA A 256 -4.29 17.04 -3.81
CA ALA A 256 -3.43 18.02 -4.46
C ALA A 256 -3.98 19.45 -4.29
N SER A 257 -3.10 20.45 -4.37
CA SER A 257 -3.45 21.86 -4.17
C SER A 257 -4.44 22.42 -5.21
N ASP A 258 -4.50 21.83 -6.41
CA ASP A 258 -5.46 22.14 -7.46
C ASP A 258 -6.83 21.45 -7.27
N GLY A 259 -7.01 20.74 -6.15
CA GLY A 259 -8.21 19.97 -5.83
C GLY A 259 -8.31 18.61 -6.54
N GLY A 260 -7.33 18.25 -7.37
CA GLY A 260 -7.22 16.93 -7.98
C GLY A 260 -6.64 15.88 -7.03
N LEU A 261 -6.54 14.65 -7.54
CA LEU A 261 -6.10 13.48 -6.80
C LEU A 261 -4.71 13.04 -7.25
N PHE A 262 -3.83 12.66 -6.31
CA PHE A 262 -2.53 12.11 -6.68
C PHE A 262 -2.65 10.76 -7.40
N VAL A 263 -1.88 10.60 -8.47
CA VAL A 263 -1.69 9.38 -9.27
C VAL A 263 -0.22 9.26 -9.72
N PRO A 264 0.29 8.04 -9.96
CA PRO A 264 1.63 7.86 -10.51
C PRO A 264 1.81 8.54 -11.87
N GLU A 265 2.91 9.28 -12.03
CA GLU A 265 3.26 9.98 -13.27
C GLU A 265 3.60 8.99 -14.39
N LYS A 266 4.24 7.87 -14.06
CA LYS A 266 4.57 6.79 -15.00
C LYS A 266 3.48 5.72 -15.05
N GLU A 267 3.70 4.71 -15.89
CA GLU A 267 2.84 3.52 -15.90
C GLU A 267 2.91 2.80 -14.54
N PHE A 268 1.79 2.19 -14.16
CA PHE A 268 1.73 1.38 -12.95
C PHE A 268 2.62 0.14 -13.10
N PRO A 269 3.39 -0.26 -12.08
CA PRO A 269 4.37 -1.34 -12.20
C PRO A 269 3.70 -2.67 -12.57
N LYS A 270 4.36 -3.45 -13.43
CA LYS A 270 3.92 -4.78 -13.86
C LYS A 270 4.81 -5.86 -13.27
N LEU A 271 4.21 -7.00 -12.92
CA LEU A 271 4.94 -8.22 -12.62
C LEU A 271 4.79 -9.19 -13.78
N SER A 272 5.85 -9.92 -14.10
CA SER A 272 5.83 -10.96 -15.11
C SER A 272 4.95 -12.15 -14.67
N SER A 273 4.55 -12.98 -15.64
CA SER A 273 3.82 -14.22 -15.34
C SER A 273 4.62 -15.16 -14.41
N ARG A 274 5.96 -15.20 -14.51
CA ARG A 274 6.81 -16.03 -13.63
C ARG A 274 6.84 -15.48 -12.20
N GLU A 275 6.90 -14.15 -12.05
CA GLU A 275 6.80 -13.49 -10.73
C GLU A 275 5.43 -13.75 -10.10
N TRP A 276 4.33 -13.55 -10.82
CA TRP A 276 3.00 -13.86 -10.28
C TRP A 276 2.85 -15.33 -9.88
N LYS A 277 3.40 -16.26 -10.67
CA LYS A 277 3.36 -17.69 -10.37
C LYS A 277 4.13 -18.05 -9.09
N SER A 278 5.23 -17.35 -8.79
CA SER A 278 5.99 -17.57 -7.54
C SER A 278 5.22 -17.13 -6.29
N LEU A 279 4.26 -16.20 -6.44
CA LEU A 279 3.44 -15.66 -5.36
C LEU A 279 2.18 -16.49 -5.03
N VAL A 280 1.87 -17.53 -5.81
CA VAL A 280 0.67 -18.37 -5.61
C VAL A 280 0.62 -18.95 -4.20
N ARG A 281 1.76 -19.42 -3.68
CA ARG A 281 1.87 -20.01 -2.33
C ARG A 281 2.30 -19.02 -1.24
N ALA A 282 2.54 -17.76 -1.60
CA ALA A 282 2.94 -16.73 -0.66
C ALA A 282 1.77 -16.34 0.24
N THR A 283 2.08 -15.98 1.49
CA THR A 283 1.11 -15.43 2.44
C THR A 283 0.65 -14.03 2.01
N TYR A 284 -0.46 -13.54 2.58
CA TYR A 284 -0.94 -12.17 2.32
C TYR A 284 0.13 -11.12 2.64
N ILE A 285 0.87 -11.29 3.73
CA ILE A 285 1.95 -10.39 4.18
C ILE A 285 3.10 -10.38 3.16
N GLU A 286 3.53 -11.56 2.68
CA GLU A 286 4.58 -11.66 1.66
C GLU A 286 4.14 -11.02 0.33
N ARG A 287 2.90 -11.26 -0.10
CA ARG A 287 2.33 -10.61 -1.29
C ARG A 287 2.28 -9.10 -1.10
N ALA A 288 1.79 -8.61 0.05
CA ALA A 288 1.76 -7.19 0.38
C ALA A 288 3.15 -6.53 0.27
N GLN A 289 4.16 -7.15 0.89
CA GLN A 289 5.54 -6.66 0.87
C GLN A 289 6.07 -6.52 -0.56
N ILE A 290 5.87 -7.55 -1.38
CA ILE A 290 6.37 -7.60 -2.75
C ILE A 290 5.66 -6.61 -3.67
N LEU A 291 4.33 -6.51 -3.56
CA LEU A 291 3.54 -5.59 -4.37
C LEU A 291 3.85 -4.13 -4.02
N LEU A 292 3.99 -3.83 -2.72
CA LEU A 292 4.27 -2.47 -2.25
C LEU A 292 5.71 -2.04 -2.56
N GLU A 293 6.71 -2.93 -2.50
CA GLU A 293 8.10 -2.65 -2.93
C GLU A 293 8.20 -2.23 -4.40
N ARG A 294 7.27 -2.70 -5.24
CA ARG A 294 7.19 -2.31 -6.66
C ARG A 294 6.52 -0.95 -6.87
N CYS A 295 5.70 -0.52 -5.92
CA CYS A 295 4.93 0.73 -6.01
C CYS A 295 5.52 1.88 -5.20
N ILE A 296 6.43 1.59 -4.27
CA ILE A 296 7.06 2.55 -3.37
C ILE A 296 8.57 2.49 -3.60
N HIS A 297 9.17 3.65 -3.90
CA HIS A 297 10.60 3.73 -4.08
C HIS A 297 11.31 3.58 -2.72
N PRO A 298 12.43 2.83 -2.62
CA PRO A 298 13.17 2.65 -1.36
C PRO A 298 13.68 3.95 -0.72
N ALA A 299 13.82 5.03 -1.50
CA ALA A 299 14.16 6.36 -0.99
C ALA A 299 13.01 7.02 -0.21
N ASP A 300 11.75 6.70 -0.53
CA ASP A 300 10.59 7.12 0.25
C ASP A 300 10.46 6.26 1.50
N ILE A 301 10.46 4.92 1.34
CA ILE A 301 10.35 3.97 2.44
C ILE A 301 11.26 2.77 2.16
N PRO A 302 12.32 2.54 2.97
CA PRO A 302 13.19 1.39 2.83
C PRO A 302 12.42 0.07 2.98
N ALA A 303 12.79 -0.95 2.22
CA ALA A 303 12.06 -2.21 2.15
C ALA A 303 11.92 -2.92 3.51
N ALA A 304 12.95 -2.86 4.36
CA ALA A 304 12.89 -3.40 5.73
C ALA A 304 11.83 -2.68 6.59
N ARG A 305 11.79 -1.34 6.55
CA ARG A 305 10.81 -0.53 7.27
C ARG A 305 9.40 -0.79 6.77
N LEU A 306 9.22 -0.90 5.46
CA LEU A 306 7.95 -1.26 4.85
C LEU A 306 7.47 -2.63 5.32
N GLY A 307 8.36 -3.63 5.38
CA GLY A 307 8.07 -4.96 5.92
C GLY A 307 7.56 -4.92 7.37
N GLU A 308 8.24 -4.19 8.25
CA GLU A 308 7.82 -4.02 9.66
C GLU A 308 6.42 -3.41 9.77
N MET A 309 6.10 -2.40 8.95
CA MET A 309 4.78 -1.76 8.94
C MET A 309 3.69 -2.73 8.47
N ILE A 310 3.97 -3.53 7.45
CA ILE A 310 3.03 -4.53 6.91
C ILE A 310 2.75 -5.63 7.94
N GLU A 311 3.78 -6.14 8.60
CA GLU A 311 3.63 -7.15 9.67
C GLU A 311 2.85 -6.61 10.87
N THR A 312 3.05 -5.33 11.21
CA THR A 312 2.29 -4.65 12.28
C THR A 312 0.83 -4.43 11.89
N ALA A 313 0.57 -4.07 10.63
CA ALA A 313 -0.76 -3.81 10.10
C ALA A 313 -1.60 -5.10 9.97
N TYR A 314 -1.01 -6.14 9.38
CA TYR A 314 -1.67 -7.40 9.04
C TYR A 314 -1.12 -8.54 9.91
N GLY A 315 -1.65 -8.67 11.12
CA GLY A 315 -1.24 -9.72 12.04
C GLY A 315 -2.38 -10.20 12.92
N LYS A 316 -2.09 -10.35 14.22
CA LYS A 316 -3.01 -10.90 15.23
C LYS A 316 -4.29 -10.08 15.44
N ASN A 317 -4.32 -8.85 14.95
CA ASN A 317 -5.51 -7.98 14.97
C ASN A 317 -6.56 -8.33 13.91
N PHE A 318 -6.23 -9.19 12.95
CA PHE A 318 -7.20 -9.76 12.03
C PHE A 318 -7.70 -11.10 12.60
N ALA A 319 -9.02 -11.30 12.59
CA ALA A 319 -9.67 -12.52 13.06
C ALA A 319 -9.36 -13.75 12.18
N CYS A 320 -8.81 -13.54 10.99
CA CYS A 320 -8.39 -14.58 10.07
C CYS A 320 -6.90 -14.43 9.71
N SER A 321 -6.11 -15.49 9.87
CA SER A 321 -4.68 -15.50 9.52
C SER A 321 -4.40 -15.32 8.02
N LYS A 322 -5.39 -15.62 7.16
CA LYS A 322 -5.32 -15.32 5.72
C LYS A 322 -5.58 -13.84 5.40
N ILE A 323 -5.97 -13.04 6.39
CA ILE A 323 -6.28 -11.60 6.31
C ILE A 323 -7.52 -11.29 5.45
N ALA A 324 -7.53 -11.72 4.18
CA ALA A 324 -8.61 -11.53 3.21
C ALA A 324 -8.90 -12.85 2.45
N PRO A 325 -9.48 -13.87 3.10
CA PRO A 325 -9.72 -15.16 2.46
C PRO A 325 -10.81 -15.08 1.39
N VAL A 326 -10.62 -15.88 0.33
CA VAL A 326 -11.68 -16.17 -0.66
C VAL A 326 -12.35 -17.50 -0.33
N ARG A 327 -13.68 -17.51 -0.33
CA ARG A 327 -14.51 -18.70 -0.11
C ARG A 327 -15.39 -18.99 -1.31
N HIS A 328 -15.60 -20.26 -1.61
CA HIS A 328 -16.62 -20.67 -2.57
C HIS A 328 -18.01 -20.42 -1.97
N LEU A 329 -18.91 -19.82 -2.74
CA LEU A 329 -20.30 -19.58 -2.33
C LEU A 329 -21.25 -20.57 -3.02
N SER A 330 -21.29 -20.52 -4.35
CA SER A 330 -22.11 -21.41 -5.17
C SER A 330 -21.70 -21.31 -6.63
N GLY A 331 -21.79 -22.40 -7.39
CA GLY A 331 -21.43 -22.41 -8.82
C GLY A 331 -20.03 -21.82 -9.07
N ASN A 332 -19.95 -20.78 -9.91
CA ASN A 332 -18.72 -20.04 -10.23
C ASN A 332 -18.57 -18.74 -9.42
N GLN A 333 -19.28 -18.59 -8.29
CA GLN A 333 -19.21 -17.42 -7.43
C GLN A 333 -18.38 -17.67 -6.18
N PHE A 334 -17.50 -16.72 -5.90
CA PHE A 334 -16.59 -16.74 -4.77
C PHE A 334 -16.74 -15.45 -3.97
N ILE A 335 -16.74 -15.55 -2.64
CA ILE A 335 -16.79 -14.39 -1.74
C ILE A 335 -15.38 -14.08 -1.25
N LEU A 336 -14.93 -12.86 -1.52
CA LEU A 336 -13.72 -12.29 -0.91
C LEU A 336 -14.10 -11.61 0.41
N GLU A 337 -13.82 -12.26 1.54
CA GLU A 337 -14.14 -11.74 2.88
C GLU A 337 -13.14 -10.66 3.29
N LEU A 338 -13.54 -9.39 3.31
CA LEU A 338 -12.68 -8.25 3.64
C LEU A 338 -12.93 -7.69 5.04
N PHE A 339 -13.71 -8.36 5.86
CA PHE A 339 -14.21 -7.84 7.14
C PHE A 339 -13.54 -8.46 8.37
N HIS A 340 -12.43 -9.19 8.21
CA HIS A 340 -11.73 -9.83 9.34
C HIS A 340 -10.86 -8.87 10.15
N GLY A 341 -10.81 -7.59 9.78
CA GLY A 341 -10.08 -6.57 10.53
C GLY A 341 -10.80 -6.13 11.81
N PRO A 342 -10.14 -5.32 12.65
CA PRO A 342 -10.63 -4.96 14.00
C PRO A 342 -11.97 -4.20 14.02
N THR A 343 -12.44 -3.65 12.91
CA THR A 343 -13.71 -2.90 12.83
C THR A 343 -14.78 -3.62 12.02
N GLY A 344 -14.49 -4.82 11.51
CA GLY A 344 -15.46 -5.62 10.76
C GLY A 344 -15.75 -5.07 9.36
N SER A 345 -14.81 -4.35 8.72
CA SER A 345 -15.02 -3.77 7.39
C SER A 345 -13.76 -3.77 6.52
N PHE A 346 -13.94 -3.74 5.20
CA PHE A 346 -12.83 -3.73 4.24
C PHE A 346 -11.88 -2.54 4.39
N LYS A 347 -12.34 -1.47 5.04
CA LYS A 347 -11.54 -0.26 5.26
C LYS A 347 -10.34 -0.56 6.17
N ASP A 348 -10.41 -1.59 7.00
CA ASP A 348 -9.29 -2.06 7.83
C ASP A 348 -8.07 -2.48 6.99
N LEU A 349 -8.27 -3.04 5.79
CA LEU A 349 -7.17 -3.49 4.95
C LEU A 349 -6.26 -2.31 4.53
N SER A 350 -6.81 -1.10 4.42
CA SER A 350 -6.03 0.10 4.16
C SER A 350 -5.65 0.83 5.44
N LEU A 351 -6.60 0.99 6.37
CA LEU A 351 -6.45 1.87 7.53
C LEU A 351 -5.66 1.25 8.68
N GLN A 352 -5.31 -0.04 8.60
CA GLN A 352 -4.32 -0.61 9.49
C GLN A 352 -2.88 -0.40 8.99
N LEU A 353 -2.66 -0.11 7.70
CA LEU A 353 -1.32 0.13 7.14
C LEU A 353 -1.04 1.62 6.91
N MET A 354 -2.00 2.36 6.36
CA MET A 354 -1.85 3.78 6.01
C MET A 354 -1.36 4.66 7.17
N PRO A 355 -1.82 4.51 8.42
CA PRO A 355 -1.29 5.29 9.54
C PRO A 355 0.22 5.09 9.75
N HIS A 356 0.74 3.88 9.58
CA HIS A 356 2.17 3.60 9.73
C HIS A 356 3.00 4.21 8.59
N LEU A 357 2.49 4.15 7.36
CA LEU A 357 3.10 4.84 6.22
C LEU A 357 3.13 6.36 6.45
N PHE A 358 1.99 6.91 6.88
CA PHE A 358 1.86 8.34 7.19
C PHE A 358 2.84 8.77 8.28
N ALA A 359 2.87 8.06 9.41
CA ALA A 359 3.73 8.38 10.56
C ALA A 359 5.23 8.36 10.21
N TYR A 360 5.63 7.48 9.27
CA TYR A 360 7.00 7.42 8.77
C TYR A 360 7.32 8.57 7.81
N CYS A 361 6.37 8.96 6.97
CA CYS A 361 6.58 10.00 5.96
C CYS A 361 6.56 11.42 6.56
N ILE A 362 5.84 11.66 7.67
CA ILE A 362 5.77 13.00 8.23
C ILE A 362 7.14 13.52 8.72
N PRO A 363 7.44 14.82 8.53
CA PRO A 363 8.64 15.44 9.07
C PRO A 363 8.75 15.29 10.60
N PRO A 364 9.96 15.12 11.17
CA PRO A 364 10.13 14.90 12.61
C PRO A 364 9.57 16.02 13.49
N ASP A 365 9.70 17.27 13.05
CA ASP A 365 9.43 18.47 13.85
C ASP A 365 8.03 19.07 13.59
N CYS A 366 7.11 18.32 12.98
CA CYS A 366 5.77 18.80 12.65
C CYS A 366 4.70 17.95 13.33
N ASN A 367 3.69 18.63 13.89
CA ASN A 367 2.47 18.00 14.38
C ASN A 367 1.45 17.91 13.26
N TYR A 368 0.63 16.87 13.27
CA TYR A 368 -0.41 16.62 12.28
C TYR A 368 -1.75 16.39 12.94
N MET A 369 -2.77 17.12 12.49
CA MET A 369 -4.17 16.90 12.85
C MET A 369 -4.91 16.30 11.66
N VAL A 370 -5.25 15.02 11.77
CA VAL A 370 -5.94 14.25 10.73
C VAL A 370 -7.44 14.42 10.86
N LEU A 371 -8.08 15.07 9.89
CA LEU A 371 -9.53 15.30 9.87
C LEU A 371 -10.23 14.31 8.92
N VAL A 372 -11.26 13.65 9.43
CA VAL A 372 -12.05 12.65 8.70
C VAL A 372 -13.53 12.94 8.86
N ALA A 373 -14.28 12.86 7.75
CA ALA A 373 -15.73 12.83 7.77
C ALA A 373 -16.20 11.41 7.41
N THR A 374 -17.20 10.87 8.11
CA THR A 374 -17.66 9.50 7.88
C THR A 374 -19.17 9.34 7.99
N SER A 375 -19.71 8.37 7.25
CA SER A 375 -21.08 7.85 7.34
C SER A 375 -21.16 6.54 8.14
N GLY A 376 -20.20 6.28 9.04
CA GLY A 376 -20.07 4.98 9.73
C GLY A 376 -18.65 4.42 9.72
N ASP A 377 -18.40 3.34 8.98
CA ASP A 377 -17.21 2.49 9.16
C ASP A 377 -15.86 3.21 9.11
N THR A 378 -15.70 4.21 8.22
CA THR A 378 -14.40 4.87 8.00
C THR A 378 -13.88 5.48 9.30
N GLY A 379 -14.76 6.10 10.08
CA GLY A 379 -14.38 6.71 11.36
C GLY A 379 -13.79 5.70 12.33
N SER A 380 -14.50 4.59 12.54
CA SER A 380 -14.05 3.54 13.47
C SER A 380 -12.71 2.95 13.05
N ALA A 381 -12.47 2.74 11.75
CA ALA A 381 -11.25 2.17 11.20
C ALA A 381 -10.06 3.15 11.24
N VAL A 382 -10.31 4.44 10.97
CA VAL A 382 -9.31 5.50 11.10
C VAL A 382 -8.85 5.62 12.55
N LEU A 383 -9.79 5.82 13.48
CA LEU A 383 -9.47 5.97 14.90
C LEU A 383 -8.73 4.74 15.42
N ASN A 384 -9.19 3.53 15.07
CA ASN A 384 -8.52 2.31 15.46
C ASN A 384 -7.08 2.22 14.90
N GLY A 385 -6.88 2.49 13.60
CA GLY A 385 -5.58 2.41 12.96
C GLY A 385 -4.55 3.38 13.56
N PHE A 386 -4.90 4.67 13.68
CA PHE A 386 -3.99 5.67 14.25
C PHE A 386 -3.72 5.44 15.75
N SER A 387 -4.65 4.83 16.47
CA SER A 387 -4.44 4.47 17.89
C SER A 387 -3.41 3.35 18.12
N ARG A 388 -2.92 2.72 17.05
CA ARG A 388 -1.93 1.62 17.09
C ARG A 388 -0.52 2.06 16.75
N LEU A 389 -0.34 3.34 16.44
CA LEU A 389 0.98 3.93 16.30
C LEU A 389 1.76 3.83 17.63
N ASN A 390 3.09 3.88 17.55
CA ASN A 390 3.91 3.92 18.75
C ASN A 390 3.70 5.25 19.49
N ASN A 391 4.13 5.31 20.75
CA ASN A 391 3.89 6.48 21.61
C ASN A 391 4.53 7.78 21.08
N ASN A 392 5.66 7.69 20.36
CA ASN A 392 6.32 8.87 19.80
C ASN A 392 5.53 9.45 18.62
N ASP A 393 4.96 8.60 17.79
CA ASP A 393 4.13 9.02 16.66
C ASP A 393 2.78 9.58 17.13
N LYS A 394 2.17 8.97 18.16
CA LYS A 394 0.92 9.47 18.77
C LYS A 394 1.04 10.87 19.36
N LYS A 395 2.23 11.25 19.84
CA LYS A 395 2.50 12.61 20.33
C LYS A 395 2.53 13.65 19.21
N ARG A 396 2.75 13.24 17.96
CA ARG A 396 2.84 14.14 16.80
C ARG A 396 1.62 14.03 15.88
N ILE A 397 0.75 13.04 16.09
CA ILE A 397 -0.39 12.76 15.21
C ILE A 397 -1.67 12.64 16.02
N ALA A 398 -2.54 13.62 15.82
CA ALA A 398 -3.89 13.71 16.35
C ALA A 398 -4.92 13.36 15.27
N VAL A 399 -6.08 12.83 15.65
CA VAL A 399 -7.13 12.45 14.70
C VAL A 399 -8.51 12.90 15.19
N ALA A 400 -9.26 13.61 14.37
CA ALA A 400 -10.65 13.96 14.63
C ALA A 400 -11.57 13.39 13.55
N THR A 401 -12.56 12.60 13.98
CA THR A 401 -13.59 12.02 13.12
C THR A 401 -14.93 12.71 13.36
N PHE A 402 -15.42 13.40 12.33
CA PHE A 402 -16.76 13.99 12.30
C PHE A 402 -17.76 13.02 11.67
N PHE A 403 -18.89 12.81 12.34
CA PHE A 403 -19.98 11.96 11.83
C PHE A 403 -21.34 12.62 12.12
N PRO A 404 -22.36 12.39 11.27
CA PRO A 404 -23.70 12.92 11.53
C PRO A 404 -24.29 12.25 12.77
N GLU A 405 -24.64 13.03 13.77
CA GLU A 405 -25.11 12.56 15.08
C GLU A 405 -26.28 11.60 14.94
N ASN A 406 -27.24 11.90 14.06
CA ASN A 406 -28.41 11.06 13.81
C ASN A 406 -28.37 10.35 12.45
N GLY A 407 -27.23 10.38 11.75
CA GLY A 407 -27.08 9.85 10.39
C GLY A 407 -26.26 8.58 10.27
N VAL A 408 -25.87 7.97 11.40
CA VAL A 408 -25.17 6.67 11.46
C VAL A 408 -25.98 5.72 12.33
N SER A 409 -25.91 4.41 12.06
CA SER A 409 -26.56 3.41 12.93
C SER A 409 -25.99 3.43 14.35
N ASP A 410 -26.79 3.05 15.35
CA ASP A 410 -26.35 2.99 16.75
C ASP A 410 -25.11 2.11 16.94
N PHE A 411 -25.05 0.99 16.21
CA PHE A 411 -23.88 0.11 16.22
C PHE A 411 -22.63 0.81 15.67
N GLN A 412 -22.73 1.47 14.51
CA GLN A 412 -21.61 2.21 13.93
C GLN A 412 -21.20 3.40 14.81
N LYS A 413 -22.16 4.12 15.40
CA LYS A 413 -21.91 5.18 16.38
C LYS A 413 -21.09 4.66 17.56
N ALA A 414 -21.52 3.55 18.17
CA ALA A 414 -20.80 2.92 19.26
C ALA A 414 -19.39 2.46 18.85
N GLN A 415 -19.19 2.01 17.61
CA GLN A 415 -17.85 1.70 17.10
C GLN A 415 -16.97 2.94 16.89
N ILE A 416 -17.52 4.05 16.41
CA ILE A 416 -16.73 5.28 16.23
C ILE A 416 -16.30 5.79 17.61
N ILE A 417 -17.24 5.91 18.55
CA ILE A 417 -16.98 6.37 19.92
C ILE A 417 -16.02 5.43 20.65
N GLY A 418 -16.27 4.12 20.65
CA GLY A 418 -15.40 3.15 21.32
C GLY A 418 -14.04 2.94 20.64
N SER A 419 -13.80 3.54 19.47
CA SER A 419 -12.45 3.56 18.85
C SER A 419 -11.62 4.75 19.33
N GLN A 420 -12.19 5.71 20.06
CA GLN A 420 -11.45 6.84 20.62
C GLN A 420 -10.40 6.36 21.62
N LYS A 421 -9.20 6.93 21.52
CA LYS A 421 -8.05 6.67 22.39
C LYS A 421 -7.22 7.96 22.50
N ASP A 422 -6.07 7.88 23.18
CA ASP A 422 -5.19 9.00 23.53
C ASP A 422 -4.96 10.05 22.42
N ASN A 423 -4.93 9.66 21.14
CA ASN A 423 -4.69 10.57 20.01
C ASN A 423 -5.86 10.67 19.01
N GLY A 424 -7.07 10.27 19.40
CA GLY A 424 -8.21 10.16 18.48
C GLY A 424 -9.56 10.51 19.11
N TRP A 425 -10.28 11.44 18.49
CA TRP A 425 -11.60 11.92 18.94
C TRP A 425 -12.71 11.67 17.91
N ALA A 426 -13.88 11.32 18.42
CA ALA A 426 -15.13 11.22 17.69
C ALA A 426 -16.00 12.43 18.02
N VAL A 427 -16.52 13.07 16.99
CA VAL A 427 -17.31 14.29 17.10
C VAL A 427 -18.60 14.11 16.33
N GLY A 428 -19.71 14.04 17.06
CA GLY A 428 -21.06 14.04 16.48
C GLY A 428 -21.43 15.43 16.00
N VAL A 429 -21.92 15.54 14.77
CA VAL A 429 -22.37 16.80 14.17
C VAL A 429 -23.88 16.74 13.98
N LYS A 430 -24.63 17.74 14.47
CA LYS A 430 -26.09 17.83 14.30
C LYS A 430 -26.49 18.20 12.86
N SER A 431 -26.10 17.38 11.89
CA SER A 431 -26.33 17.54 10.45
C SER A 431 -26.27 16.17 9.74
N ASP A 432 -26.16 16.19 8.41
CA ASP A 432 -25.94 15.01 7.57
C ASP A 432 -24.44 14.80 7.22
N PHE A 433 -24.16 13.69 6.51
CA PHE A 433 -22.81 13.34 6.08
C PHE A 433 -22.23 14.33 5.06
N ASP A 434 -23.04 14.87 4.17
CA ASP A 434 -22.61 15.80 3.13
C ASP A 434 -22.12 17.12 3.74
N PHE A 435 -22.80 17.60 4.79
CA PHE A 435 -22.32 18.72 5.60
C PHE A 435 -20.96 18.39 6.22
N CYS A 436 -20.81 17.25 6.91
CA CYS A 436 -19.55 16.87 7.55
C CYS A 436 -18.39 16.84 6.53
N GLN A 437 -18.62 16.22 5.37
CA GLN A 437 -17.62 16.13 4.31
C GLN A 437 -17.28 17.50 3.72
N THR A 438 -18.28 18.34 3.48
CA THR A 438 -18.10 19.71 2.95
C THR A 438 -17.39 20.59 3.96
N ALA A 439 -17.72 20.49 5.24
CA ALA A 439 -17.10 21.24 6.31
C ALA A 439 -15.61 20.92 6.44
N VAL A 440 -15.24 19.63 6.47
CA VAL A 440 -13.83 19.22 6.45
C VAL A 440 -13.12 19.79 5.23
N LYS A 441 -13.67 19.65 4.01
CA LYS A 441 -13.09 20.24 2.79
C LYS A 441 -12.93 21.76 2.87
N ARG A 442 -13.88 22.48 3.47
CA ARG A 442 -13.80 23.94 3.65
C ARG A 442 -12.71 24.33 4.64
N ILE A 443 -12.54 23.59 5.73
CA ILE A 443 -11.43 23.79 6.68
C ILE A 443 -10.07 23.66 5.96
N PHE A 444 -9.91 22.67 5.08
CA PHE A 444 -8.68 22.51 4.29
C PHE A 444 -8.42 23.66 3.31
N LYS A 445 -9.46 24.29 2.76
CA LYS A 445 -9.36 25.40 1.81
C LYS A 445 -9.17 26.76 2.49
N ASP A 446 -9.29 26.84 3.81
CA ASP A 446 -9.14 28.07 4.57
C ASP A 446 -7.67 28.34 4.88
N SER A 447 -7.03 29.15 4.04
CA SER A 447 -5.61 29.50 4.18
C SER A 447 -5.29 30.24 5.46
N ASP A 448 -6.24 31.04 5.97
CA ASP A 448 -6.02 31.86 7.16
C ASP A 448 -6.04 30.99 8.41
N PHE A 449 -7.03 30.10 8.51
CA PHE A 449 -7.12 29.15 9.61
C PHE A 449 -5.98 28.12 9.58
N THR A 450 -5.64 27.57 8.42
CA THR A 450 -4.51 26.63 8.31
C THR A 450 -3.17 27.30 8.59
N GLY A 451 -2.96 28.53 8.12
CA GLY A 451 -1.78 29.34 8.44
C GLY A 451 -1.65 29.63 9.94
N PHE A 452 -2.76 29.99 10.59
CA PHE A 452 -2.84 30.18 12.04
C PHE A 452 -2.42 28.92 12.81
N LEU A 453 -2.96 27.75 12.47
CA LEU A 453 -2.59 26.49 13.14
C LEU A 453 -1.10 26.12 12.99
N ILE A 454 -0.49 26.47 11.85
CA ILE A 454 0.94 26.26 11.61
C ILE A 454 1.78 27.20 12.48
N ILE A 455 1.42 28.49 12.53
CA ILE A 455 2.19 29.52 13.24
C ILE A 455 2.09 29.34 14.76
N GLU A 456 0.88 29.15 15.28
CA GLU A 456 0.65 29.09 16.73
C GLU A 456 0.96 27.73 17.35
N TYR A 457 0.71 26.63 16.62
CA TYR A 457 0.77 25.27 17.18
C TYR A 457 1.72 24.32 16.46
N GLY A 458 2.45 24.79 15.44
CA GLY A 458 3.31 23.93 14.62
C GLY A 458 2.55 22.75 13.98
N THR A 459 1.24 22.92 13.73
CA THR A 459 0.33 21.83 13.36
C THR A 459 -0.17 21.98 11.93
N ILE A 460 -0.05 20.89 11.15
CA ILE A 460 -0.49 20.80 9.76
C ILE A 460 -1.76 19.92 9.71
N LEU A 461 -2.75 20.34 8.92
CA LEU A 461 -3.94 19.52 8.69
C LEU A 461 -3.65 18.45 7.61
N SER A 462 -4.14 17.23 7.82
CA SER A 462 -4.11 16.16 6.81
C SER A 462 -5.39 15.33 6.83
N SER A 463 -5.63 14.51 5.80
CA SER A 463 -6.84 13.68 5.68
C SER A 463 -6.53 12.21 5.43
N ALA A 464 -7.24 11.34 6.16
CA ALA A 464 -7.26 9.90 5.94
C ALA A 464 -8.52 9.43 5.17
N ASN A 465 -9.12 10.30 4.37
CA ASN A 465 -10.26 9.97 3.52
C ASN A 465 -9.87 9.09 2.32
N SER A 466 -10.86 8.52 1.61
CA SER A 466 -10.66 7.57 0.49
C SER A 466 -9.92 8.15 -0.73
N ILE A 467 -9.65 9.45 -0.71
CA ILE A 467 -8.86 10.16 -1.70
C ILE A 467 -7.35 9.98 -1.50
N ASN A 468 -6.89 9.64 -0.29
CA ASN A 468 -5.46 9.50 -0.03
C ASN A 468 -4.88 8.28 -0.76
N TRP A 469 -3.75 8.46 -1.45
CA TRP A 469 -3.11 7.37 -2.20
C TRP A 469 -2.67 6.20 -1.30
N GLY A 470 -2.22 6.49 -0.09
CA GLY A 470 -1.87 5.51 0.94
C GLY A 470 -3.06 4.66 1.40
N ARG A 471 -4.31 5.09 1.15
CA ARG A 471 -5.50 4.25 1.35
C ARG A 471 -5.87 3.43 0.13
N LEU A 472 -5.62 3.91 -1.07
CA LEU A 472 -5.95 3.21 -2.31
C LEU A 472 -4.99 2.05 -2.53
N LEU A 473 -3.67 2.30 -2.43
CA LEU A 473 -2.64 1.32 -2.81
C LEU A 473 -2.75 -0.02 -2.05
N PRO A 474 -3.00 -0.08 -0.73
CA PRO A 474 -3.16 -1.36 -0.04
C PRO A 474 -4.35 -2.20 -0.53
N GLN A 475 -5.34 -1.59 -1.17
CA GLN A 475 -6.51 -2.30 -1.68
C GLN A 475 -6.20 -3.17 -2.91
N VAL A 476 -5.12 -2.84 -3.63
CA VAL A 476 -4.66 -3.63 -4.78
C VAL A 476 -4.26 -5.05 -4.34
N ILE A 477 -3.75 -5.17 -3.11
CA ILE A 477 -3.19 -6.41 -2.55
C ILE A 477 -4.25 -7.49 -2.42
N TYR A 478 -5.45 -7.17 -1.92
CA TYR A 478 -6.48 -8.19 -1.72
C TYR A 478 -7.12 -8.66 -3.02
N HIS A 479 -7.18 -7.82 -4.06
CA HIS A 479 -7.62 -8.26 -5.40
C HIS A 479 -6.62 -9.22 -6.04
N ALA A 480 -5.33 -8.88 -5.99
CA ALA A 480 -4.27 -9.77 -6.47
C ALA A 480 -4.23 -11.07 -5.66
N SER A 481 -4.35 -10.98 -4.32
CA SER A 481 -4.36 -12.14 -3.43
C SER A 481 -5.56 -13.05 -3.67
N ALA A 482 -6.74 -12.49 -3.94
CA ALA A 482 -7.94 -13.26 -4.20
C ALA A 482 -7.77 -14.18 -5.43
N TYR A 483 -7.23 -13.64 -6.53
CA TYR A 483 -6.92 -14.41 -7.72
C TYR A 483 -5.89 -15.51 -7.43
N LEU A 484 -4.78 -15.18 -6.76
CA LEU A 484 -3.74 -16.14 -6.41
C LEU A 484 -4.25 -17.25 -5.46
N ASP A 485 -5.17 -16.92 -4.57
CA ASP A 485 -5.82 -17.87 -3.67
C ASP A 485 -6.72 -18.84 -4.43
N LEU A 486 -7.48 -18.38 -5.43
CA LEU A 486 -8.26 -19.29 -6.30
C LEU A 486 -7.37 -20.25 -7.08
N VAL A 487 -6.22 -19.76 -7.60
CA VAL A 487 -5.22 -20.61 -8.25
C VAL A 487 -4.66 -21.63 -7.26
N ASN A 488 -4.26 -21.18 -6.07
CA ASN A 488 -3.67 -22.05 -5.04
C ASN A 488 -4.67 -23.11 -4.52
N GLN A 489 -5.95 -22.77 -4.46
CA GLN A 489 -7.02 -23.68 -4.06
C GLN A 489 -7.47 -24.63 -5.20
N GLY A 490 -6.97 -24.44 -6.43
CA GLY A 490 -7.30 -25.29 -7.58
C GLY A 490 -8.66 -25.00 -8.21
N PHE A 491 -9.32 -23.89 -7.85
CA PHE A 491 -10.58 -23.49 -8.47
C PHE A 491 -10.41 -22.96 -9.89
N ILE A 492 -9.25 -22.37 -10.18
CA ILE A 492 -8.90 -21.86 -11.52
C ILE A 492 -7.46 -22.26 -11.88
N SER A 493 -7.18 -22.35 -13.19
CA SER A 493 -5.81 -22.49 -13.67
C SER A 493 -5.11 -21.13 -13.67
N PHE A 494 -3.79 -21.12 -13.44
CA PHE A 494 -3.01 -19.90 -13.56
C PHE A 494 -3.09 -19.36 -14.99
N GLY A 495 -3.52 -18.11 -15.13
CA GLY A 495 -3.72 -17.39 -16.39
C GLY A 495 -5.19 -17.33 -16.81
N SER A 496 -6.07 -18.10 -16.19
CA SER A 496 -7.51 -18.05 -16.46
C SER A 496 -8.10 -16.70 -16.06
N PRO A 497 -9.00 -16.12 -16.87
CA PRO A 497 -9.66 -14.88 -16.52
C PRO A 497 -10.62 -15.05 -15.33
N VAL A 498 -10.76 -13.99 -14.54
CA VAL A 498 -11.82 -13.86 -13.52
C VAL A 498 -12.55 -12.53 -13.69
N ASP A 499 -13.81 -12.47 -13.29
CA ASP A 499 -14.52 -11.22 -13.10
C ASP A 499 -14.53 -10.85 -11.61
N VAL A 500 -14.65 -9.56 -11.32
CA VAL A 500 -14.79 -9.07 -9.94
C VAL A 500 -16.05 -8.23 -9.80
N CYS A 501 -16.88 -8.53 -8.80
CA CYS A 501 -18.11 -7.78 -8.51
C CYS A 501 -18.00 -7.06 -7.17
N ILE A 502 -18.15 -5.73 -7.21
CA ILE A 502 -17.80 -4.86 -6.10
C ILE A 502 -18.98 -3.95 -5.78
N PRO A 503 -19.51 -3.99 -4.54
CA PRO A 503 -20.47 -3.00 -4.10
C PRO A 503 -19.76 -1.65 -4.02
N THR A 504 -20.13 -0.72 -4.88
CA THR A 504 -19.30 0.44 -5.21
C THR A 504 -19.95 1.74 -4.74
N GLY A 505 -19.27 2.42 -3.82
CA GLY A 505 -19.56 3.80 -3.44
C GLY A 505 -18.57 4.78 -4.09
N ASN A 506 -17.54 5.19 -3.34
CA ASN A 506 -16.54 6.18 -3.77
C ASN A 506 -15.49 5.69 -4.81
N PHE A 507 -15.78 4.62 -5.56
CA PHE A 507 -14.94 4.02 -6.62
C PHE A 507 -13.56 3.47 -6.22
N GLY A 508 -13.10 3.67 -4.97
CA GLY A 508 -11.73 3.29 -4.57
C GLY A 508 -11.42 1.79 -4.63
N ASN A 509 -12.37 0.94 -4.22
CA ASN A 509 -12.18 -0.52 -4.22
C ASN A 509 -12.13 -1.08 -5.65
N ILE A 510 -13.08 -0.71 -6.52
CA ILE A 510 -13.10 -1.14 -7.92
C ILE A 510 -11.91 -0.57 -8.70
N LEU A 511 -11.47 0.65 -8.40
CA LEU A 511 -10.24 1.22 -8.96
C LEU A 511 -8.99 0.44 -8.52
N ALA A 512 -8.95 -0.07 -7.29
CA ALA A 512 -7.85 -0.93 -6.86
C ALA A 512 -7.80 -2.26 -7.63
N ALA A 513 -8.95 -2.80 -8.04
CA ALA A 513 -9.01 -3.94 -8.95
C ALA A 513 -8.46 -3.59 -10.34
N VAL A 514 -8.74 -2.38 -10.85
CA VAL A 514 -8.13 -1.87 -12.11
C VAL A 514 -6.61 -1.85 -11.98
N TYR A 515 -6.07 -1.34 -10.87
CA TYR A 515 -4.62 -1.35 -10.65
C TYR A 515 -4.07 -2.78 -10.55
N ALA A 516 -4.78 -3.72 -9.92
CA ALA A 516 -4.36 -5.13 -9.90
C ALA A 516 -4.31 -5.73 -11.33
N LYS A 517 -5.28 -5.41 -12.19
CA LYS A 517 -5.26 -5.77 -13.62
C LYS A 517 -4.06 -5.14 -14.32
N MET A 518 -3.80 -3.86 -14.09
CA MET A 518 -2.64 -3.16 -14.65
C MET A 518 -1.31 -3.80 -14.23
N MET A 519 -1.21 -4.37 -13.02
CA MET A 519 -0.02 -5.11 -12.57
C MET A 519 0.13 -6.50 -13.23
N GLY A 520 -0.89 -6.99 -13.93
CA GLY A 520 -0.87 -8.25 -14.69
C GLY A 520 -1.82 -9.35 -14.20
N ILE A 521 -2.70 -9.09 -13.22
CA ILE A 521 -3.74 -10.06 -12.83
C ILE A 521 -4.79 -10.14 -13.95
N PRO A 522 -5.19 -11.35 -14.42
CA PRO A 522 -6.11 -11.51 -15.54
C PRO A 522 -7.57 -11.25 -15.12
N ILE A 523 -7.90 -10.01 -14.81
CA ILE A 523 -9.28 -9.58 -14.56
C ILE A 523 -9.94 -9.22 -15.89
N ARG A 524 -11.03 -9.91 -16.23
CA ARG A 524 -11.76 -9.72 -17.48
C ARG A 524 -12.77 -8.59 -17.37
N LYS A 525 -13.75 -8.68 -16.46
CA LYS A 525 -14.73 -7.62 -16.20
C LYS A 525 -14.70 -7.09 -14.76
N PHE A 526 -14.90 -5.78 -14.63
CA PHE A 526 -15.23 -5.10 -13.38
C PHE A 526 -16.74 -4.87 -13.34
N ILE A 527 -17.42 -5.55 -12.43
CA ILE A 527 -18.87 -5.44 -12.23
C ILE A 527 -19.13 -4.45 -11.10
N CYS A 528 -19.60 -3.25 -11.45
CA CYS A 528 -19.96 -2.19 -10.53
C CYS A 528 -21.39 -2.42 -10.02
N ALA A 529 -21.53 -2.73 -8.72
CA ALA A 529 -22.84 -2.93 -8.10
C ALA A 529 -23.24 -1.71 -7.28
N SER A 530 -24.30 -1.03 -7.69
CA SER A 530 -24.90 0.09 -6.95
C SER A 530 -26.15 -0.37 -6.17
N ASN A 531 -26.53 0.35 -5.12
CA ASN A 531 -27.87 0.24 -4.53
C ASN A 531 -28.83 1.23 -5.22
N GLN A 532 -29.91 1.66 -4.56
CA GLN A 532 -30.80 2.70 -5.09
C GLN A 532 -30.08 4.00 -5.50
N ASN A 533 -28.89 4.31 -4.97
CA ASN A 533 -28.05 5.43 -5.38
C ASN A 533 -27.16 5.02 -6.58
N HIS A 534 -27.76 4.90 -7.76
CA HIS A 534 -27.16 4.24 -8.94
C HIS A 534 -26.53 5.19 -9.97
N VAL A 535 -26.02 6.36 -9.54
CA VAL A 535 -25.35 7.34 -10.44
C VAL A 535 -24.19 6.72 -11.23
N LEU A 536 -23.44 5.80 -10.61
CA LEU A 536 -22.34 5.09 -11.27
C LEU A 536 -22.83 4.09 -12.31
N THR A 537 -23.97 3.44 -12.06
CA THR A 537 -24.58 2.52 -13.02
C THR A 537 -24.98 3.28 -14.28
N ASP A 538 -25.66 4.41 -14.11
CA ASP A 538 -26.10 5.24 -15.24
C ASP A 538 -24.91 5.84 -15.99
N PHE A 539 -23.89 6.31 -15.26
CA PHE A 539 -22.65 6.79 -15.85
C PHE A 539 -21.94 5.71 -16.67
N ILE A 540 -21.81 4.48 -16.17
CA ILE A 540 -21.16 3.38 -16.92
C ILE A 540 -21.98 3.00 -18.16
N LYS A 541 -23.32 3.03 -18.07
CA LYS A 541 -24.21 2.70 -19.20
C LYS A 541 -24.26 3.80 -20.27
N THR A 542 -24.18 5.08 -19.88
CA THR A 542 -24.50 6.22 -20.77
C THR A 542 -23.38 7.23 -20.98
N GLY A 543 -22.34 7.22 -20.15
CA GLY A 543 -21.31 8.27 -20.09
C GLY A 543 -21.77 9.58 -19.44
N HIS A 544 -23.01 9.67 -18.96
CA HIS A 544 -23.56 10.86 -18.34
C HIS A 544 -23.53 10.74 -16.82
N TYR A 545 -22.82 11.65 -16.16
CA TYR A 545 -22.79 11.76 -14.71
C TYR A 545 -23.70 12.93 -14.32
N ASP A 546 -24.93 12.64 -13.88
CA ASP A 546 -25.96 13.67 -13.64
C ASP A 546 -26.54 13.60 -12.23
N LEU A 547 -26.48 14.72 -11.51
CA LEU A 547 -26.97 14.86 -10.13
C LEU A 547 -28.17 15.80 -10.01
N ARG A 548 -28.62 16.47 -11.08
CA ARG A 548 -29.60 17.56 -11.00
C ARG A 548 -30.92 17.17 -10.33
N GLU A 549 -31.41 15.97 -10.66
CA GLU A 549 -32.68 15.45 -10.15
C GLU A 549 -32.50 14.35 -9.08
N ARG A 550 -31.27 14.11 -8.62
CA ARG A 550 -30.98 13.03 -7.67
C ARG A 550 -31.05 13.52 -6.24
N LYS A 551 -31.76 12.77 -5.41
CA LYS A 551 -31.74 12.89 -3.95
C LYS A 551 -31.08 11.64 -3.38
N LEU A 552 -30.27 11.82 -2.34
CA LEU A 552 -29.63 10.71 -1.64
C LEU A 552 -30.72 9.87 -0.96
N ALA A 553 -30.85 8.60 -1.36
CA ALA A 553 -31.74 7.65 -0.73
C ALA A 553 -31.00 6.94 0.41
N GLN A 554 -31.62 6.83 1.59
CA GLN A 554 -31.10 6.01 2.67
C GLN A 554 -31.46 4.55 2.42
N THR A 555 -30.46 3.67 2.45
CA THR A 555 -30.63 2.23 2.18
C THR A 555 -30.11 1.36 3.33
N PHE A 556 -30.32 0.05 3.25
CA PHE A 556 -29.68 -0.93 4.12
C PHE A 556 -28.16 -1.04 3.92
N SER A 557 -27.63 -0.40 2.87
CA SER A 557 -26.20 -0.40 2.51
C SER A 557 -25.60 1.02 2.58
N PRO A 558 -25.61 1.68 3.75
CA PRO A 558 -25.34 3.11 3.88
C PRO A 558 -23.91 3.52 3.52
N ALA A 559 -22.95 2.59 3.48
CA ALA A 559 -21.57 2.91 3.10
C ALA A 559 -21.40 3.15 1.59
N ILE A 560 -22.40 2.80 0.77
CA ILE A 560 -22.43 3.07 -0.67
C ILE A 560 -23.60 4.00 -1.07
N ASP A 561 -24.29 4.60 -0.11
CA ASP A 561 -25.22 5.71 -0.34
C ASP A 561 -24.42 6.96 -0.71
N ILE A 562 -24.15 7.15 -2.00
CA ILE A 562 -23.35 8.27 -2.51
C ILE A 562 -23.96 8.89 -3.77
N LEU A 563 -23.80 10.21 -3.89
CA LEU A 563 -24.07 10.94 -5.14
C LEU A 563 -22.78 11.31 -5.88
N LYS A 564 -21.70 11.64 -5.17
CA LYS A 564 -20.40 12.02 -5.76
C LYS A 564 -19.37 10.95 -5.45
N SER A 565 -18.86 10.28 -6.49
CA SER A 565 -17.86 9.22 -6.36
C SER A 565 -16.44 9.76 -6.55
N SER A 566 -15.70 9.91 -5.45
CA SER A 566 -14.43 10.64 -5.47
C SER A 566 -13.34 10.01 -6.36
N ASN A 567 -13.15 8.69 -6.33
CA ASN A 567 -12.08 8.04 -7.10
C ASN A 567 -12.42 7.80 -8.58
N LEU A 568 -13.63 8.17 -9.04
CA LEU A 568 -13.95 8.11 -10.47
C LEU A 568 -13.02 9.03 -11.28
N GLU A 569 -12.59 10.16 -10.69
CA GLU A 569 -11.63 11.10 -11.30
C GLU A 569 -10.32 10.40 -11.71
N ARG A 570 -9.76 9.56 -10.83
CA ARG A 570 -8.52 8.81 -11.14
C ARG A 570 -8.71 7.86 -12.31
N HIS A 571 -9.86 7.19 -12.38
CA HIS A 571 -10.14 6.26 -13.47
C HIS A 571 -10.31 7.00 -14.81
N LEU A 572 -11.08 8.09 -14.81
CA LEU A 572 -11.26 8.94 -15.99
C LEU A 572 -9.92 9.49 -16.49
N HIS A 573 -9.06 9.94 -15.58
CA HIS A 573 -7.72 10.40 -15.92
C HIS A 573 -6.87 9.29 -16.56
N LEU A 574 -6.92 8.05 -16.06
CA LEU A 574 -6.24 6.91 -16.67
C LEU A 574 -6.73 6.65 -18.10
N MET A 575 -8.05 6.65 -18.32
CA MET A 575 -8.66 6.38 -19.63
C MET A 575 -8.44 7.48 -20.66
N ALA A 576 -8.37 8.72 -20.18
CA ALA A 576 -8.14 9.92 -20.98
C ALA A 576 -6.64 10.20 -21.20
N ASN A 577 -5.78 9.18 -21.10
CA ASN A 577 -4.33 9.30 -21.32
C ASN A 577 -3.68 10.41 -20.47
N LYS A 578 -4.13 10.56 -19.21
CA LYS A 578 -3.62 11.55 -18.26
C LYS A 578 -3.88 13.02 -18.65
N ASP A 579 -5.01 13.29 -19.32
CA ASP A 579 -5.44 14.65 -19.66
C ASP A 579 -6.01 15.41 -18.45
N GLY A 580 -5.17 16.21 -17.81
CA GLY A 580 -5.58 17.05 -16.69
C GLY A 580 -6.46 18.25 -17.06
N GLN A 581 -6.43 18.73 -18.31
CA GLN A 581 -7.33 19.79 -18.77
C GLN A 581 -8.77 19.27 -18.85
N LEU A 582 -8.94 18.06 -19.39
CA LEU A 582 -10.23 17.39 -19.41
C LEU A 582 -10.75 17.13 -18.00
N MET A 583 -9.92 16.65 -17.07
CA MET A 583 -10.37 16.42 -15.69
C MET A 583 -10.81 17.72 -15.02
N THR A 584 -10.03 18.79 -15.20
CA THR A 584 -10.41 20.12 -14.68
C THR A 584 -11.78 20.54 -15.23
N LYS A 585 -12.00 20.43 -16.55
CA LYS A 585 -13.27 20.77 -17.19
C LYS A 585 -14.44 19.95 -16.64
N LEU A 586 -14.33 18.62 -16.60
CA LEU A 586 -15.43 17.74 -16.20
C LEU A 586 -15.81 17.96 -14.73
N PHE A 587 -14.83 18.12 -13.85
CA PHE A 587 -15.11 18.29 -12.42
C PHE A 587 -15.53 19.72 -12.06
N SER A 588 -15.10 20.74 -12.81
CA SER A 588 -15.71 22.08 -12.72
C SER A 588 -17.18 22.06 -13.16
N GLN A 589 -17.51 21.37 -14.26
CA GLN A 589 -18.91 21.19 -14.67
C GLN A 589 -19.74 20.45 -13.60
N LEU A 590 -19.18 19.43 -12.96
CA LEU A 590 -19.87 18.74 -11.85
C LEU A 590 -20.09 19.66 -10.64
N GLU A 591 -19.14 20.54 -10.34
CA GLU A 591 -19.24 21.50 -9.23
C GLU A 591 -20.26 22.60 -9.52
N ASP A 592 -20.25 23.17 -10.74
CA ASP A 592 -21.05 24.34 -11.10
C ASP A 592 -22.45 23.98 -11.64
N GLN A 593 -22.57 22.87 -12.37
CA GLN A 593 -23.77 22.49 -13.13
C GLN A 593 -24.39 21.18 -12.65
N ASN A 594 -23.77 20.51 -11.68
CA ASN A 594 -24.20 19.22 -11.14
C ASN A 594 -24.27 18.08 -12.18
N HIS A 595 -23.64 18.22 -13.34
CA HIS A 595 -23.47 17.12 -14.30
C HIS A 595 -22.25 17.30 -15.21
N PHE A 596 -21.84 16.22 -15.87
CA PHE A 596 -21.01 16.24 -17.07
C PHE A 596 -21.27 15.02 -17.95
N GLN A 597 -20.85 15.09 -19.21
CA GLN A 597 -20.87 13.95 -20.13
C GLN A 597 -19.47 13.72 -20.72
N ILE A 598 -19.04 12.46 -20.77
CA ILE A 598 -17.80 12.06 -21.43
C ILE A 598 -18.03 11.75 -22.91
N GLU A 599 -16.99 11.89 -23.71
CA GLU A 599 -17.03 11.59 -25.14
C GLU A 599 -17.27 10.11 -25.41
N LYS A 600 -17.92 9.81 -26.55
CA LYS A 600 -18.27 8.44 -26.97
C LYS A 600 -17.08 7.47 -26.93
N ILE A 601 -15.90 7.93 -27.34
CA ILE A 601 -14.68 7.12 -27.32
C ILE A 601 -14.28 6.68 -25.89
N LEU A 602 -14.50 7.54 -24.89
CA LEU A 602 -14.25 7.21 -23.49
C LEU A 602 -15.33 6.26 -22.96
N ILE A 603 -16.58 6.40 -23.41
CA ILE A 603 -17.66 5.46 -23.06
C ILE A 603 -17.34 4.05 -23.57
N GLU A 604 -16.91 3.93 -24.83
CA GLU A 604 -16.54 2.65 -25.43
C GLU A 604 -15.36 2.02 -24.68
N LYS A 605 -14.32 2.80 -24.33
CA LYS A 605 -13.22 2.33 -23.47
C LYS A 605 -13.69 1.90 -22.08
N LEU A 606 -14.67 2.59 -21.49
CA LEU A 606 -15.21 2.24 -20.18
C LEU A 606 -15.89 0.87 -20.24
N GLN A 607 -16.75 0.68 -21.23
CA GLN A 607 -17.60 -0.49 -21.40
C GLN A 607 -16.84 -1.75 -21.89
N GLN A 608 -15.62 -1.58 -22.41
CA GLN A 608 -14.71 -2.71 -22.68
C GLN A 608 -14.43 -3.53 -21.44
N ASP A 609 -14.27 -2.89 -20.29
CA ASP A 609 -13.86 -3.54 -19.04
C ASP A 609 -14.94 -3.49 -17.95
N PHE A 610 -15.82 -2.49 -17.97
CA PHE A 610 -16.84 -2.29 -16.94
C PHE A 610 -18.22 -2.73 -17.42
N VAL A 611 -18.93 -3.37 -16.50
CA VAL A 611 -20.39 -3.54 -16.56
C VAL A 611 -20.98 -3.08 -15.24
N ALA A 612 -22.24 -2.64 -15.24
CA ALA A 612 -22.86 -2.12 -14.03
C ALA A 612 -24.34 -2.44 -13.98
N ASP A 613 -24.83 -2.71 -12.78
CA ASP A 613 -26.25 -2.76 -12.48
C ASP A 613 -26.50 -2.35 -11.02
N TRP A 614 -27.77 -2.24 -10.65
CA TRP A 614 -28.16 -1.83 -9.31
C TRP A 614 -29.18 -2.77 -8.66
N CYS A 615 -29.20 -2.74 -7.33
CA CYS A 615 -30.05 -3.57 -6.49
C CYS A 615 -31.08 -2.73 -5.75
N SER A 616 -32.34 -3.16 -5.76
CA SER A 616 -33.39 -2.60 -4.92
C SER A 616 -33.27 -3.11 -3.47
N GLU A 617 -33.96 -2.46 -2.53
CA GLU A 617 -33.97 -2.89 -1.13
C GLU A 617 -34.65 -4.26 -0.95
N ASP A 618 -35.72 -4.53 -1.70
CA ASP A 618 -36.40 -5.82 -1.68
C ASP A 618 -35.52 -6.95 -2.23
N ASP A 619 -34.84 -6.70 -3.36
CA ASP A 619 -33.87 -7.65 -3.92
C ASP A 619 -32.73 -7.92 -2.93
N CYS A 620 -32.26 -6.88 -2.23
CA CYS A 620 -31.20 -6.99 -1.23
C CYS A 620 -31.60 -7.92 -0.08
N LEU A 621 -32.77 -7.70 0.53
CA LEU A 621 -33.31 -8.55 1.59
C LEU A 621 -33.56 -9.98 1.11
N ALA A 622 -34.09 -10.15 -0.11
CA ALA A 622 -34.33 -11.45 -0.72
C ALA A 622 -33.02 -12.22 -0.97
N ALA A 623 -31.95 -11.54 -1.39
CA ALA A 623 -30.64 -12.13 -1.60
C ALA A 623 -29.99 -12.61 -0.30
N ILE A 624 -30.11 -11.84 0.79
CA ILE A 624 -29.65 -12.26 2.13
C ILE A 624 -30.41 -13.53 2.55
N ASN A 625 -31.75 -13.50 2.47
CA ASN A 625 -32.60 -14.62 2.88
C ASN A 625 -32.30 -15.90 2.08
N SER A 626 -32.28 -15.80 0.75
CA SER A 626 -32.05 -16.94 -0.14
C SER A 626 -30.64 -17.52 0.01
N THR A 627 -29.62 -16.68 0.19
CA THR A 627 -28.24 -17.15 0.41
C THR A 627 -28.12 -17.88 1.74
N TYR A 628 -28.68 -17.33 2.83
CA TYR A 628 -28.67 -17.99 4.12
C TYR A 628 -29.39 -19.35 4.08
N ASN A 629 -30.58 -19.41 3.46
CA ASN A 629 -31.32 -20.66 3.36
C ASN A 629 -30.60 -21.73 2.50
N ALA A 630 -29.83 -21.30 1.50
CA ALA A 630 -29.13 -22.22 0.60
C ALA A 630 -27.81 -22.75 1.16
N SER A 631 -27.06 -21.95 1.93
CA SER A 631 -25.69 -22.29 2.34
C SER A 631 -25.37 -22.05 3.81
N GLY A 632 -26.28 -21.47 4.58
CA GLY A 632 -26.02 -20.97 5.94
C GLY A 632 -25.15 -19.70 5.97
N TYR A 633 -24.78 -19.16 4.81
CA TYR A 633 -23.95 -17.95 4.71
C TYR A 633 -24.82 -16.69 4.78
N ILE A 634 -24.56 -15.80 5.75
CA ILE A 634 -25.22 -14.50 5.87
C ILE A 634 -24.39 -13.44 5.16
N LEU A 635 -24.97 -12.84 4.13
CA LEU A 635 -24.44 -11.66 3.46
C LEU A 635 -24.78 -10.42 4.29
N ASP A 636 -23.83 -9.50 4.44
CA ASP A 636 -24.18 -8.13 4.80
C ASP A 636 -24.91 -7.44 3.62
N PRO A 637 -25.71 -6.39 3.85
CA PRO A 637 -26.46 -5.72 2.77
C PRO A 637 -25.61 -5.24 1.59
N HIS A 638 -24.37 -4.80 1.82
CA HIS A 638 -23.47 -4.37 0.74
C HIS A 638 -23.05 -5.57 -0.11
N THR A 639 -22.70 -6.70 0.52
CA THR A 639 -22.39 -7.94 -0.20
C THR A 639 -23.62 -8.46 -0.94
N ALA A 640 -24.82 -8.34 -0.37
CA ALA A 640 -26.07 -8.73 -1.02
C ALA A 640 -26.36 -7.91 -2.29
N VAL A 641 -26.12 -6.60 -2.27
CA VAL A 641 -26.17 -5.74 -3.47
C VAL A 641 -25.25 -6.29 -4.57
N ALA A 642 -23.99 -6.60 -4.22
CA ALA A 642 -23.04 -7.17 -5.17
C ALA A 642 -23.44 -8.57 -5.66
N LYS A 643 -24.04 -9.40 -4.80
CA LYS A 643 -24.55 -10.72 -5.16
C LYS A 643 -25.67 -10.64 -6.19
N VAL A 644 -26.66 -9.76 -5.97
CA VAL A 644 -27.78 -9.56 -6.90
C VAL A 644 -27.27 -9.11 -8.28
N VAL A 645 -26.37 -8.14 -8.30
CA VAL A 645 -25.79 -7.64 -9.55
C VAL A 645 -24.93 -8.71 -10.22
N ALA A 646 -24.13 -9.46 -9.47
CA ALA A 646 -23.37 -10.60 -10.00
C ALA A 646 -24.30 -11.67 -10.60
N ASP A 647 -25.43 -11.98 -9.97
CA ASP A 647 -26.38 -12.96 -10.47
C ASP A 647 -26.98 -12.57 -11.83
N ARG A 648 -27.23 -11.27 -12.04
CA ARG A 648 -27.78 -10.73 -13.29
C ARG A 648 -26.73 -10.59 -14.39
N MET A 649 -25.49 -10.24 -14.03
CA MET A 649 -24.48 -9.77 -14.98
C MET A 649 -23.36 -10.79 -15.24
N GLN A 650 -23.23 -11.84 -14.42
CA GLN A 650 -22.16 -12.81 -14.57
C GLN A 650 -22.25 -13.57 -15.89
N ASP A 651 -21.08 -13.84 -16.47
CA ASP A 651 -20.92 -14.91 -17.43
C ASP A 651 -20.76 -16.23 -16.68
N LYS A 652 -21.65 -17.19 -16.94
CA LYS A 652 -21.64 -18.48 -16.26
C LYS A 652 -20.36 -19.28 -16.50
N THR A 653 -19.57 -18.99 -17.53
CA THR A 653 -18.29 -19.69 -17.79
C THR A 653 -17.09 -19.04 -17.11
N CYS A 654 -17.24 -17.85 -16.53
CA CYS A 654 -16.16 -17.11 -15.88
C CYS A 654 -16.36 -17.07 -14.35
N PRO A 655 -15.37 -17.47 -13.54
CA PRO A 655 -15.40 -17.27 -12.09
C PRO A 655 -15.58 -15.78 -11.73
N VAL A 656 -16.50 -15.51 -10.80
CA VAL A 656 -16.77 -14.16 -10.28
C VAL A 656 -16.37 -14.09 -8.81
N ILE A 657 -15.50 -13.14 -8.48
CA ILE A 657 -15.12 -12.80 -7.10
C ILE A 657 -15.99 -11.63 -6.62
N VAL A 658 -16.93 -11.90 -5.73
CA VAL A 658 -17.80 -10.92 -5.08
C VAL A 658 -17.11 -10.38 -3.83
N SER A 659 -16.86 -9.08 -3.78
CA SER A 659 -16.25 -8.44 -2.60
C SER A 659 -17.24 -8.33 -1.45
N SER A 660 -16.94 -8.99 -0.34
CA SER A 660 -17.72 -8.85 0.90
C SER A 660 -17.10 -7.82 1.81
N THR A 661 -17.70 -6.64 1.83
CA THR A 661 -17.06 -5.41 2.33
C THR A 661 -17.26 -5.15 3.81
N ALA A 662 -18.19 -5.85 4.46
CA ALA A 662 -18.46 -5.71 5.88
C ALA A 662 -19.00 -7.00 6.48
N HIS A 663 -18.85 -7.15 7.80
CA HIS A 663 -19.45 -8.26 8.52
C HIS A 663 -20.95 -8.00 8.73
N TYR A 664 -21.81 -9.02 8.54
CA TYR A 664 -23.27 -8.86 8.64
C TYR A 664 -23.75 -8.31 9.99
N SER A 665 -23.05 -8.64 11.08
CA SER A 665 -23.30 -8.11 12.44
C SER A 665 -23.39 -6.59 12.49
N LYS A 666 -22.69 -5.87 11.61
CA LYS A 666 -22.72 -4.41 11.58
C LYS A 666 -24.09 -3.84 11.18
N PHE A 667 -24.94 -4.67 10.57
CA PHE A 667 -26.24 -4.28 10.00
C PHE A 667 -27.36 -5.17 10.55
N ALA A 668 -27.28 -5.53 11.83
CA ALA A 668 -28.18 -6.47 12.47
C ALA A 668 -29.68 -6.23 12.19
N PRO A 669 -30.22 -4.99 12.22
CA PRO A 669 -31.62 -4.75 11.88
C PRO A 669 -32.02 -5.24 10.48
N ALA A 670 -31.19 -4.96 9.47
CA ALA A 670 -31.44 -5.40 8.09
C ALA A 670 -31.35 -6.92 7.95
N ILE A 671 -30.38 -7.55 8.65
CA ILE A 671 -30.24 -9.00 8.67
C ILE A 671 -31.46 -9.66 9.32
N MET A 672 -31.91 -9.16 10.47
CA MET A 672 -33.08 -9.68 11.15
C MET A 672 -34.34 -9.55 10.30
N GLN A 673 -34.51 -8.41 9.62
CA GLN A 673 -35.59 -8.20 8.67
C GLN A 673 -35.54 -9.20 7.51
N ALA A 674 -34.37 -9.39 6.88
CA ALA A 674 -34.19 -10.36 5.80
C ALA A 674 -34.47 -11.80 6.25
N LEU A 675 -34.07 -12.16 7.47
CA LEU A 675 -34.30 -13.48 8.06
C LEU A 675 -35.70 -13.63 8.68
N LYS A 676 -36.55 -12.60 8.60
CA LYS A 676 -37.92 -12.58 9.14
C LYS A 676 -37.98 -12.83 10.66
N ILE A 677 -36.97 -12.37 11.39
CA ILE A 677 -36.89 -12.42 12.85
C ILE A 677 -37.70 -11.25 13.42
N LYS A 678 -38.72 -11.53 14.23
CA LYS A 678 -39.71 -10.54 14.69
C LYS A 678 -39.21 -9.57 15.78
N GLU A 679 -38.08 -9.86 16.43
CA GLU A 679 -37.59 -9.12 17.60
C GLU A 679 -36.65 -7.95 17.24
N ILE A 680 -37.03 -7.11 16.27
CA ILE A 680 -36.14 -6.06 15.72
C ILE A 680 -35.90 -4.91 16.73
N ASN A 681 -36.83 -4.64 17.64
CA ASN A 681 -36.81 -3.46 18.54
C ASN A 681 -35.86 -3.59 19.76
N GLN A 682 -34.95 -4.56 19.77
CA GLN A 682 -33.99 -4.71 20.86
C GLN A 682 -32.74 -3.83 20.66
N THR A 683 -31.91 -3.66 21.70
CA THR A 683 -30.64 -2.93 21.60
C THR A 683 -29.68 -3.57 20.60
N SER A 684 -28.73 -2.81 20.02
CA SER A 684 -27.75 -3.40 19.08
C SER A 684 -26.98 -4.59 19.67
N SER A 685 -26.72 -4.59 20.98
CA SER A 685 -26.08 -5.70 21.69
C SER A 685 -26.95 -6.95 21.72
N SER A 686 -28.23 -6.84 22.07
CA SER A 686 -29.16 -7.99 22.11
C SER A 686 -29.47 -8.54 20.73
N GLN A 687 -29.60 -7.67 19.71
CA GLN A 687 -29.72 -8.09 18.30
C GLN A 687 -28.52 -8.96 17.86
N LEU A 688 -27.29 -8.59 18.25
CA LEU A 688 -26.10 -9.38 17.94
C LEU A 688 -26.06 -10.72 18.68
N TYR A 689 -26.43 -10.75 19.95
CA TYR A 689 -26.53 -11.99 20.70
C TYR A 689 -27.56 -12.93 20.08
N LEU A 690 -28.71 -12.40 19.66
CA LEU A 690 -29.72 -13.18 18.96
C LEU A 690 -29.16 -13.72 17.64
N LEU A 691 -28.54 -12.90 16.80
CA LEU A 691 -27.91 -13.37 15.55
C LEU A 691 -26.79 -14.40 15.80
N SER A 692 -26.08 -14.30 16.92
CA SER A 692 -25.04 -15.27 17.29
C SER A 692 -25.59 -16.68 17.57
N SER A 693 -26.88 -16.79 17.91
CA SER A 693 -27.54 -18.08 18.13
C SER A 693 -27.87 -18.86 16.84
N TYR A 694 -27.80 -18.22 15.66
CA TYR A 694 -28.22 -18.80 14.38
C TYR A 694 -27.14 -19.63 13.65
N ASN A 695 -26.04 -20.01 14.31
CA ASN A 695 -24.91 -20.78 13.72
C ASN A 695 -24.50 -20.30 12.31
N ALA A 696 -24.50 -18.98 12.11
CA ALA A 696 -24.28 -18.36 10.81
C ALA A 696 -22.82 -18.51 10.34
N LEU A 697 -22.64 -18.52 9.01
CA LEU A 697 -21.34 -18.36 8.36
C LEU A 697 -21.25 -16.95 7.74
N PRO A 698 -20.17 -16.19 7.95
CA PRO A 698 -19.08 -16.44 8.92
C PRO A 698 -19.61 -16.39 10.37
N PRO A 699 -18.87 -16.96 11.35
CA PRO A 699 -19.24 -16.81 12.76
C PRO A 699 -19.16 -15.34 13.19
N PRO A 700 -19.90 -14.94 14.25
CA PRO A 700 -19.86 -13.58 14.78
C PRO A 700 -18.45 -13.06 15.03
N HIS A 701 -18.17 -11.84 14.57
CA HIS A 701 -16.86 -11.23 14.70
C HIS A 701 -16.53 -10.86 16.15
N GLY A 702 -15.53 -11.52 16.75
CA GLY A 702 -15.19 -11.37 18.17
C GLY A 702 -14.97 -9.92 18.63
N ALA A 703 -14.22 -9.12 17.86
CA ALA A 703 -14.00 -7.72 18.18
C ALA A 703 -15.30 -6.88 18.17
N LEU A 704 -16.30 -7.26 17.38
CA LEU A 704 -17.59 -6.58 17.35
C LEU A 704 -18.44 -6.93 18.59
N LEU A 705 -18.38 -8.18 19.03
CA LEU A 705 -19.04 -8.63 20.26
C LEU A 705 -18.44 -7.98 21.51
N GLU A 706 -17.11 -7.92 21.61
CA GLU A 706 -16.44 -7.24 22.71
C GLU A 706 -16.83 -5.76 22.80
N ARG A 707 -16.91 -5.07 21.66
CA ARG A 707 -17.36 -3.67 21.59
C ARG A 707 -18.77 -3.49 22.15
N THR A 708 -19.69 -4.40 21.86
CA THR A 708 -21.05 -4.30 22.42
C THR A 708 -21.12 -4.52 23.92
N LYS A 709 -20.15 -5.22 24.52
CA LYS A 709 -20.05 -5.35 25.99
C LYS A 709 -19.52 -4.07 26.65
N GLN A 710 -18.72 -3.29 25.92
CA GLN A 710 -18.11 -2.03 26.39
C GLN A 710 -19.03 -0.81 26.22
N GLN A 711 -20.32 -0.98 25.91
CA GLN A 711 -21.29 0.10 25.69
C GLN A 711 -21.58 1.00 26.92
N GLU A 712 -20.84 0.87 28.02
CA GLU A 712 -20.97 1.74 29.18
C GLU A 712 -20.34 3.12 28.92
N LYS A 713 -21.23 4.12 28.69
CA LYS A 713 -21.03 5.59 28.66
C LYS A 713 -19.58 6.07 28.50
N MET A 714 -19.07 6.01 27.26
CA MET A 714 -17.94 6.84 26.87
C MET A 714 -18.45 8.23 26.50
N ASP A 715 -17.93 9.25 27.18
CA ASP A 715 -18.20 10.64 26.83
C ASP A 715 -17.59 10.96 25.46
N TYR A 716 -18.40 11.53 24.58
CA TYR A 716 -17.97 12.05 23.29
C TYR A 716 -18.63 13.41 23.05
N GLN A 717 -18.08 14.15 22.11
CA GLN A 717 -18.48 15.54 21.89
C GLN A 717 -19.49 15.63 20.76
N VAL A 718 -20.53 16.45 20.94
CA VAL A 718 -21.54 16.75 19.92
C VAL A 718 -21.58 18.26 19.67
N CYS A 719 -21.49 18.67 18.42
CA CYS A 719 -21.51 20.08 18.02
C CYS A 719 -22.67 20.41 17.05
N THR A 720 -23.01 21.70 16.99
CA THR A 720 -23.96 22.24 16.00
C THR A 720 -23.32 22.25 14.61
N ALA A 721 -24.16 22.24 13.58
CA ALA A 721 -23.74 22.31 12.18
C ALA A 721 -23.27 23.71 11.78
N ASP A 722 -22.18 24.19 12.38
CA ASP A 722 -21.62 25.53 12.14
C ASP A 722 -20.11 25.46 11.90
N MET A 723 -19.64 26.16 10.86
CA MET A 723 -18.23 26.12 10.45
C MET A 723 -17.28 26.69 11.51
N ASN A 724 -17.68 27.76 12.21
CA ASN A 724 -16.84 28.36 13.24
C ASN A 724 -16.76 27.45 14.45
N VAL A 725 -17.89 26.83 14.84
CA VAL A 725 -17.91 25.83 15.91
C VAL A 725 -16.99 24.66 15.60
N LEU A 726 -17.02 24.12 14.37
CA LEU A 726 -16.12 23.04 13.97
C LEU A 726 -14.64 23.46 13.99
N LYS A 727 -14.30 24.66 13.52
CA LYS A 727 -12.92 25.18 13.58
C LYS A 727 -12.43 25.33 15.01
N SER A 728 -13.21 25.97 15.88
CA SER A 728 -12.87 26.12 17.30
C SER A 728 -12.73 24.75 18.00
N HIS A 729 -13.48 23.75 17.53
CA HIS A 729 -13.35 22.39 18.02
C HIS A 729 -12.00 21.77 17.63
N VAL A 730 -11.62 21.87 16.36
CA VAL A 730 -10.33 21.40 15.85
C VAL A 730 -9.17 22.08 16.60
N GLU A 731 -9.23 23.39 16.75
CA GLU A 731 -8.23 24.17 17.50
C GLU A 731 -8.09 23.69 18.94
N ARG A 732 -9.21 23.48 19.65
CA ARG A 732 -9.18 22.98 21.04
C ARG A 732 -8.56 21.58 21.14
N LEU A 733 -8.84 20.71 20.18
CA LEU A 733 -8.23 19.38 20.13
C LEU A 733 -6.72 19.47 19.89
N ILE A 734 -6.27 20.39 19.03
CA ILE A 734 -4.84 20.66 18.80
C ILE A 734 -4.17 21.15 20.08
N GLN A 735 -4.78 22.14 20.76
CA GLN A 735 -4.28 22.66 22.03
C GLN A 735 -4.15 21.55 23.07
N ASN A 736 -5.19 20.74 23.27
CA ASN A 736 -5.16 19.68 24.29
C ASN A 736 -4.15 18.55 24.00
N GLN A 737 -3.80 18.32 22.74
CA GLN A 737 -2.94 17.19 22.36
C GLN A 737 -1.47 17.57 22.27
N PHE A 738 -1.17 18.80 21.79
CA PHE A 738 0.19 19.20 21.43
C PHE A 738 0.80 20.28 22.33
N ILE A 739 0.00 20.89 23.20
CA ILE A 739 0.42 21.89 24.19
C ILE A 739 0.19 21.31 25.59
#